data_AF-A0A5C1NEI4-F1
#
_entry.id   AF-A0A5C1NEI4-F1
#
_cell.length_a   1.000
_cell.length_b   1.000
_cell.length_c   1.000
_cell.angle_alpha   90.00
_cell.angle_beta   90.00
_cell.angle_gamma   90.00
#
_symmetry.space_group_name_H-M   'P 1'
#
loop_
_entity.id
_entity.type
_entity.pdbx_description
1 polymer ?
#
loop_
_entity_poly.entity_id
_entity_poly.type
_entity_poly.pdbx_seq_one_letter_code
_entity_poly.pdbx_strand_id
1 'polypeptide(L)'
;MDVAPFPTLACQASARRNAGPGAAINIVTECCYPMVEPVSRIMHALRQRALWLLLLAPGIAIALTPPSQPASLAEELLVYPTSESPASSTRLTSDARDAAAPTGVNRNRGITAGFLSYDIGTSYGQLPANRSDHHYNANLTLGFNAGSWRLRHTANARQEDHQPNQYDATRSYAQRDLEQFNSYLTLGQYATPGELFDGVNFDGIQLRSDDRMRPRNQRGYAPVIRGMAQSPATVTVMQQGSVIYETKVSPGEFVIDDLIAPENSGDLDVSVQEEDGTMRSFSVPYLSDLGLSRPGTSSYTFSLGRVRALQHADAPWFSQTTWRHGLSNSTSLYTGSIFSDGYASLMAGSTSATPLGELSADITSAWADDILDAHPDNSQLRGENYRIRYHHLLDITNTSVALTAYRFSSEDYVSLADYSARQDDSNERNRLQMTISQPLGGWGQLDLSGIDRHYWDDTDSVTTYQLGYRHDFTWGNLHLTAGQDVKDKTPNSHYMARVSIPLGSGTETPGLGAQYQPRFSTSVSEELGPNRQIRYQANASVAGEQGTTLDDYATNLQWKTPATLFGIDVSREKSGVRYNSSLSGTLLAHSGGLVLSPNRGDTMVLVKPAKLDTGPSGFSYNRYISTASDQLVTGLSPYQSNSVPFETSAEGSWDISRQDIIPTRGAIIVIDEDQYPSTSTIGVYHQLSHETEEPQAHPEQ
;
A
#
# COMPACT_ATOMS: atom_id res chain seq x y z
N MET A 1 -49.11 9.92 37.08
CA MET A 1 -48.77 11.31 37.46
C MET A 1 -47.79 11.81 36.42
N ASP A 2 -48.33 12.71 35.61
CA ASP A 2 -47.71 13.64 34.65
C ASP A 2 -46.69 13.10 33.64
N VAL A 3 -47.27 12.63 32.53
CA VAL A 3 -46.68 12.54 31.20
C VAL A 3 -47.00 13.85 30.48
N ALA A 4 -45.99 14.52 29.91
CA ALA A 4 -46.16 15.60 28.94
C ALA A 4 -45.40 15.26 27.64
N PRO A 5 -45.93 15.61 26.45
CA PRO A 5 -45.63 14.90 25.20
C PRO A 5 -44.73 15.69 24.22
N PHE A 6 -44.12 14.94 23.31
CA PHE A 6 -43.41 15.41 22.11
C PHE A 6 -44.36 16.10 21.10
N PRO A 7 -43.93 17.14 20.37
CA PRO A 7 -44.71 17.69 19.27
C PRO A 7 -44.47 16.91 17.98
N THR A 8 -45.55 16.33 17.45
CA THR A 8 -45.69 15.86 16.08
C THR A 8 -45.91 17.05 15.14
N LEU A 9 -45.04 17.21 14.14
CA LEU A 9 -45.27 18.12 13.02
C LEU A 9 -46.27 17.47 12.05
N ALA A 10 -47.48 18.03 12.02
CA ALA A 10 -48.56 17.62 11.15
C ALA A 10 -48.32 18.12 9.72
N CYS A 11 -48.35 17.18 8.78
CA CYS A 11 -48.48 17.43 7.34
C CYS A 11 -49.97 17.67 7.05
N GLN A 12 -50.35 18.89 6.65
CA GLN A 12 -51.70 19.17 6.14
C GLN A 12 -51.66 19.33 4.62
N ALA A 13 -52.05 18.26 3.93
CA ALA A 13 -52.57 18.32 2.58
C ALA A 13 -53.97 18.95 2.61
N SER A 14 -54.22 19.96 1.79
CA SER A 14 -55.59 20.39 1.47
C SER A 14 -55.76 20.38 -0.04
N ALA A 15 -56.65 19.49 -0.50
CA ALA A 15 -57.14 19.46 -1.86
C ALA A 15 -58.43 20.28 -1.94
N ARG A 16 -58.52 21.19 -2.92
CA ARG A 16 -59.80 21.64 -3.49
C ARG A 16 -59.66 21.73 -5.01
N ARG A 17 -60.50 20.95 -5.70
CA ARG A 17 -60.82 21.11 -7.12
C ARG A 17 -62.02 22.07 -7.26
N ASN A 18 -61.94 23.07 -8.14
CA ASN A 18 -62.71 23.12 -9.40
C ASN A 18 -62.64 24.50 -10.10
N ALA A 19 -62.55 24.41 -11.43
CA ALA A 19 -63.09 25.30 -12.47
C ALA A 19 -62.29 26.55 -12.95
N GLY A 20 -61.68 26.40 -14.14
CA GLY A 20 -61.98 27.24 -15.31
C GLY A 20 -61.12 28.48 -15.58
N PRO A 21 -60.88 28.86 -16.86
CA PRO A 21 -59.62 29.48 -17.30
C PRO A 21 -59.73 30.98 -17.63
N GLY A 22 -58.58 31.67 -17.62
CA GLY A 22 -58.38 32.86 -18.45
C GLY A 22 -57.72 34.07 -17.78
N ALA A 23 -56.79 34.65 -18.54
CA ALA A 23 -56.27 36.01 -18.48
C ALA A 23 -55.11 36.32 -17.50
N ALA A 24 -54.00 36.67 -18.14
CA ALA A 24 -52.80 37.29 -17.62
C ALA A 24 -53.07 38.62 -16.89
N ILE A 25 -52.33 38.86 -15.81
CA ILE A 25 -51.99 40.20 -15.33
C ILE A 25 -50.52 40.20 -14.90
N ASN A 26 -49.72 40.94 -15.67
CA ASN A 26 -48.38 41.40 -15.30
C ASN A 26 -48.49 42.39 -14.12
N ILE A 27 -47.70 42.17 -13.07
CA ILE A 27 -47.17 43.28 -12.26
C ILE A 27 -45.68 43.01 -12.04
N VAL A 28 -44.89 43.93 -12.59
CA VAL A 28 -43.43 44.07 -12.46
C VAL A 28 -43.15 44.91 -11.22
N THR A 29 -42.22 44.47 -10.36
CA THR A 29 -41.23 45.39 -9.78
C THR A 29 -39.97 44.67 -9.29
N GLU A 30 -38.84 45.20 -9.75
CA GLU A 30 -37.44 44.87 -9.49
C GLU A 30 -37.00 45.04 -8.02
N CYS A 31 -35.96 44.32 -7.58
CA CYS A 31 -34.64 44.90 -7.25
C CYS A 31 -33.71 43.94 -6.45
N CYS A 32 -32.51 43.78 -7.00
CA CYS A 32 -31.18 43.70 -6.35
C CYS A 32 -30.83 42.63 -5.29
N TYR A 33 -29.90 41.72 -5.67
CA TYR A 33 -28.79 41.23 -4.83
C TYR A 33 -27.65 42.28 -4.76
N PRO A 34 -26.51 42.13 -4.03
CA PRO A 34 -26.16 41.26 -2.88
C PRO A 34 -25.41 42.02 -1.73
N MET A 35 -25.24 41.40 -0.55
CA MET A 35 -24.06 41.56 0.36
C MET A 35 -24.17 40.51 1.50
N VAL A 36 -23.28 39.52 1.61
CA VAL A 36 -21.99 39.49 2.36
C VAL A 36 -22.13 39.78 3.86
N GLU A 37 -22.10 38.74 4.70
CA GLU A 37 -21.46 38.69 6.04
C GLU A 37 -21.63 37.30 6.75
N PRO A 38 -20.85 36.92 7.79
CA PRO A 38 -19.77 35.96 7.60
C PRO A 38 -19.79 34.70 8.53
N VAL A 39 -18.79 33.87 8.28
CA VAL A 39 -18.29 32.59 8.87
C VAL A 39 -18.34 32.41 10.41
N SER A 40 -18.84 33.37 11.20
CA SER A 40 -18.84 33.27 12.68
C SER A 40 -19.93 32.36 13.27
N ARG A 41 -21.01 32.07 12.54
CA ARG A 41 -22.10 31.21 13.03
C ARG A 41 -21.84 29.71 12.91
N ILE A 42 -20.93 29.28 12.04
CA ILE A 42 -20.60 27.86 11.87
C ILE A 42 -19.62 27.38 12.96
N MET A 43 -18.73 28.26 13.45
CA MET A 43 -17.85 27.91 14.57
C MET A 43 -18.57 27.81 15.93
N HIS A 44 -19.73 28.46 16.12
CA HIS A 44 -20.51 28.32 17.35
C HIS A 44 -21.30 27.01 17.42
N ALA A 45 -21.71 26.44 16.27
CA ALA A 45 -22.37 25.14 16.22
C ALA A 45 -21.39 23.97 16.45
N LEU A 46 -20.12 24.12 16.06
CA LEU A 46 -19.06 23.12 16.30
C LEU A 46 -18.57 23.11 17.76
N ARG A 47 -18.63 24.24 18.48
CA ARG A 47 -18.22 24.32 19.90
C ARG A 47 -19.17 23.58 20.86
N GLN A 48 -20.44 23.40 20.50
CA GLN A 48 -21.43 22.75 21.37
C GLN A 48 -21.62 21.24 21.11
N ARG A 49 -21.13 20.71 19.98
CA ARG A 49 -21.21 19.27 19.67
C ARG A 49 -19.94 18.48 19.98
N ALA A 50 -18.79 19.14 20.15
CA ALA A 50 -17.54 18.48 20.55
C ALA A 50 -17.46 18.15 22.07
N LEU A 51 -18.32 18.78 22.90
CA LEU A 51 -18.25 18.61 24.37
C LEU A 51 -18.99 17.36 24.90
N TRP A 52 -19.77 16.66 24.06
CA TRP A 52 -20.55 15.48 24.47
C TRP A 52 -19.87 14.13 24.16
N LEU A 53 -18.78 14.12 23.39
CA LEU A 53 -18.04 12.89 23.05
C LEU A 53 -16.90 12.54 24.03
N LEU A 54 -16.64 13.40 25.03
CA LEU A 54 -15.58 13.19 26.04
C LEU A 54 -16.10 12.73 27.42
N LEU A 55 -17.38 12.38 27.56
CA LEU A 55 -18.00 12.08 28.86
C LEU A 55 -18.62 10.68 28.99
N LEU A 56 -18.09 9.68 28.28
CA LEU A 56 -18.49 8.27 28.49
C LEU A 56 -17.28 7.36 28.68
N ALA A 57 -16.71 7.37 29.88
CA ALA A 57 -15.92 6.27 30.44
C ALA A 57 -16.28 6.11 31.93
N PRO A 58 -16.86 4.97 32.38
CA PRO A 58 -17.07 4.76 33.81
C PRO A 58 -15.75 4.36 34.48
N GLY A 59 -15.59 4.84 35.71
CA GLY A 59 -14.33 4.94 36.44
C GLY A 59 -13.67 3.64 36.88
N ILE A 60 -12.35 3.74 37.00
CA ILE A 60 -11.53 2.99 37.96
C ILE A 60 -10.70 4.04 38.69
N ALA A 61 -11.05 4.31 39.95
CA ALA A 61 -10.31 5.19 40.84
C ALA A 61 -9.12 4.41 41.43
N ILE A 62 -7.90 4.81 41.10
CA ILE A 62 -6.71 4.49 41.90
C ILE A 62 -6.12 5.83 42.33
N ALA A 63 -6.13 6.05 43.65
CA ALA A 63 -5.62 7.23 44.29
C ALA A 63 -4.08 7.27 44.23
N LEU A 64 -3.52 8.33 43.67
CA LEU A 64 -2.13 8.75 43.90
C LEU A 64 -2.10 10.25 44.18
N THR A 65 -1.66 10.60 45.37
CA THR A 65 -1.38 11.95 45.88
C THR A 65 -0.27 12.64 45.06
N PRO A 66 -0.30 13.98 44.90
CA PRO A 66 0.63 14.71 44.04
C PRO A 66 1.93 15.08 44.77
N PRO A 67 3.00 15.41 44.03
CA PRO A 67 3.75 16.60 44.39
C PRO A 67 4.03 17.55 43.23
N SER A 68 3.84 18.84 43.55
CA SER A 68 4.53 20.05 43.10
C SER A 68 4.73 20.35 41.61
N GLN A 69 4.15 21.50 41.24
CA GLN A 69 4.24 22.33 40.03
C GLN A 69 5.67 22.70 39.53
N PRO A 70 5.79 23.36 38.34
CA PRO A 70 6.71 22.99 37.26
C PRO A 70 7.90 23.94 37.07
N ALA A 71 8.91 23.52 36.29
CA ALA A 71 9.94 24.38 35.73
C ALA A 71 10.08 24.17 34.21
N SER A 72 9.50 25.11 33.47
CA SER A 72 9.98 25.73 32.23
C SER A 72 11.33 25.22 31.67
N LEU A 73 11.30 24.55 30.51
CA LEU A 73 12.46 24.30 29.66
C LEU A 73 12.48 25.31 28.50
N ALA A 74 13.05 26.48 28.78
CA ALA A 74 13.44 27.48 27.79
C ALA A 74 14.62 28.27 28.36
N GLU A 75 15.79 27.63 28.48
CA GLU A 75 17.12 28.25 28.60
C GLU A 75 18.14 27.14 28.87
N GLU A 76 18.93 26.77 27.86
CA GLU A 76 20.38 26.51 27.99
C GLU A 76 20.93 26.04 26.64
N LEU A 77 21.13 27.02 25.77
CA LEU A 77 22.16 27.01 24.76
C LEU A 77 23.31 27.86 25.33
N LEU A 78 24.52 27.30 25.32
CA LEU A 78 25.82 27.92 25.63
C LEU A 78 26.20 28.02 27.12
N VAL A 79 27.14 27.17 27.57
CA VAL A 79 28.48 27.53 28.10
C VAL A 79 29.25 26.25 28.44
N TYR A 80 30.43 26.05 27.84
CA TYR A 80 31.45 25.10 28.30
C TYR A 80 32.28 25.72 29.43
N PRO A 81 32.71 24.93 30.43
CA PRO A 81 34.03 25.14 31.01
C PRO A 81 34.88 23.86 31.03
N THR A 82 36.16 24.10 30.76
CA THR A 82 37.31 23.18 30.73
C THR A 82 37.88 22.91 32.13
N SER A 83 38.17 21.64 32.46
CA SER A 83 39.32 21.26 33.30
C SER A 83 39.68 19.76 33.13
N GLU A 84 40.99 19.48 33.05
CA GLU A 84 41.71 18.21 32.84
C GLU A 84 41.59 17.26 34.07
N SER A 85 41.71 15.91 34.05
CA SER A 85 42.68 14.96 33.43
C SER A 85 42.20 13.48 33.68
N PRO A 86 42.93 12.38 33.35
CA PRO A 86 42.58 11.47 32.25
C PRO A 86 42.17 10.04 32.69
N ALA A 87 41.24 9.44 31.95
CA ALA A 87 41.08 7.98 31.92
C ALA A 87 40.97 7.55 30.46
N SER A 88 41.96 6.76 30.02
CA SER A 88 42.12 6.24 28.67
C SER A 88 40.92 5.40 28.23
N SER A 89 40.04 6.01 27.44
CA SER A 89 39.23 5.28 26.47
C SER A 89 39.51 5.92 25.11
N THR A 90 40.03 5.11 24.19
CA THR A 90 40.20 5.47 22.79
C THR A 90 38.81 5.64 22.17
N ARG A 91 38.21 6.82 22.38
CA ARG A 91 37.10 7.29 21.56
C ARG A 91 37.68 7.61 20.19
N LEU A 92 37.33 6.77 19.21
CA LEU A 92 37.42 7.12 17.80
C LEU A 92 36.64 8.43 17.61
N THR A 93 37.38 9.51 17.34
CA THR A 93 36.84 10.83 17.05
C THR A 93 35.98 10.76 15.79
N SER A 94 34.83 11.42 15.82
CA SER A 94 33.87 11.52 14.72
C SER A 94 34.43 12.19 13.47
N ASP A 95 35.61 12.80 13.55
CA ASP A 95 36.24 13.55 12.45
C ASP A 95 36.99 12.65 11.44
N ALA A 96 37.08 11.33 11.68
CA ALA A 96 37.66 10.39 10.73
C ALA A 96 36.63 9.72 9.79
N ARG A 97 35.33 10.02 9.94
CA ARG A 97 34.28 9.58 8.99
C ARG A 97 33.95 10.59 7.89
N ASP A 98 34.31 11.86 8.08
CA ASP A 98 33.98 12.94 7.13
C ASP A 98 35.13 13.34 6.19
N ALA A 99 36.27 12.62 6.22
CA ALA A 99 37.39 12.82 5.29
C ALA A 99 37.34 11.93 4.03
N ALA A 100 36.23 11.25 3.78
CA ALA A 100 35.98 10.58 2.50
C ALA A 100 34.49 10.66 2.17
N ALA A 101 34.01 11.84 1.77
CA ALA A 101 32.82 11.88 0.93
C ALA A 101 33.18 11.14 -0.37
N PRO A 102 32.67 9.91 -0.63
CA PRO A 102 32.96 9.26 -1.88
C PRO A 102 32.12 9.98 -2.91
N THR A 103 32.76 10.77 -3.75
CA THR A 103 32.24 11.25 -5.05
C THR A 103 32.03 10.08 -6.04
N GLY A 104 31.65 8.92 -5.53
CA GLY A 104 31.54 7.66 -6.25
C GLY A 104 30.96 6.58 -5.34
N VAL A 105 29.70 6.73 -4.90
CA VAL A 105 28.93 5.55 -4.51
C VAL A 105 28.81 4.72 -5.78
N ASN A 106 29.55 3.61 -5.87
CA ASN A 106 29.61 2.78 -7.08
C ASN A 106 28.27 2.06 -7.25
N ARG A 107 27.28 2.76 -7.83
CA ARG A 107 25.94 2.24 -8.11
C ARG A 107 26.08 1.12 -9.13
N ASN A 108 25.64 -0.07 -8.75
CA ASN A 108 25.75 -1.24 -9.60
C ASN A 108 24.59 -1.25 -10.61
N ARG A 109 24.95 -1.09 -11.89
CA ARG A 109 24.02 -1.11 -13.02
C ARG A 109 23.57 -2.52 -13.39
N GLY A 110 24.07 -3.55 -12.73
CA GLY A 110 23.77 -4.93 -13.03
C GLY A 110 24.29 -5.36 -14.40
N ILE A 111 23.89 -6.56 -14.77
CA ILE A 111 24.27 -7.22 -16.02
C ILE A 111 23.20 -7.07 -17.10
N THR A 112 23.58 -7.37 -18.33
CA THR A 112 22.62 -7.60 -19.42
C THR A 112 21.91 -8.94 -19.18
N ALA A 113 20.59 -8.87 -19.00
CA ALA A 113 19.76 -10.05 -18.74
C ALA A 113 18.31 -9.78 -19.16
N GLY A 114 17.60 -10.82 -19.59
CA GLY A 114 16.16 -10.80 -19.82
C GLY A 114 15.44 -11.58 -18.74
N PHE A 115 14.23 -11.20 -18.36
CA PHE A 115 13.40 -12.00 -17.48
C PHE A 115 11.93 -11.99 -17.91
N LEU A 116 11.24 -13.04 -17.53
CA LEU A 116 9.79 -13.17 -17.58
C LEU A 116 9.31 -13.51 -16.17
N SER A 117 8.67 -12.57 -15.50
CA SER A 117 7.86 -12.86 -14.33
C SER A 117 6.45 -13.22 -14.80
N TYR A 118 5.94 -14.34 -14.32
CA TYR A 118 4.62 -14.85 -14.66
C TYR A 118 3.84 -15.14 -13.39
N ASP A 119 2.53 -14.95 -13.48
CA ASP A 119 1.56 -15.33 -12.47
C ASP A 119 0.29 -15.75 -13.21
N ILE A 120 0.09 -17.06 -13.29
CA ILE A 120 -0.91 -17.71 -14.11
C ILE A 120 -1.89 -18.40 -13.16
N GLY A 121 -3.18 -18.16 -13.34
CA GLY A 121 -4.23 -18.85 -12.63
C GLY A 121 -5.22 -19.49 -13.61
N THR A 122 -5.80 -20.59 -13.17
CA THR A 122 -6.91 -21.25 -13.84
C THR A 122 -7.95 -21.61 -12.80
N SER A 123 -9.22 -21.44 -13.17
CA SER A 123 -10.38 -21.81 -12.37
C SER A 123 -11.32 -22.61 -13.23
N TYR A 124 -11.74 -23.76 -12.71
CA TYR A 124 -12.76 -24.59 -13.30
C TYR A 124 -13.85 -24.80 -12.26
N GLY A 125 -15.05 -24.28 -12.52
CA GLY A 125 -16.21 -24.49 -11.68
C GLY A 125 -17.19 -25.48 -12.31
N GLN A 126 -17.71 -26.37 -11.49
CA GLN A 126 -18.84 -27.23 -11.82
C GLN A 126 -20.07 -26.72 -11.06
N LEU A 127 -20.97 -26.07 -11.82
CA LEU A 127 -22.18 -25.42 -11.33
C LEU A 127 -23.38 -26.38 -11.32
N PRO A 128 -24.51 -26.02 -10.66
CA PRO A 128 -25.70 -26.85 -10.61
C PRO A 128 -26.31 -26.95 -12.02
N ALA A 129 -27.09 -28.00 -12.26
CA ALA A 129 -27.64 -28.33 -13.58
C ALA A 129 -26.57 -28.65 -14.66
N ASN A 130 -25.41 -29.18 -14.24
CA ASN A 130 -24.34 -29.68 -15.11
C ASN A 130 -23.76 -28.61 -16.06
N ARG A 131 -23.73 -27.36 -15.61
CA ARG A 131 -23.00 -26.28 -16.26
C ARG A 131 -21.57 -26.22 -15.72
N SER A 132 -20.63 -25.78 -16.55
CA SER A 132 -19.26 -25.54 -16.15
C SER A 132 -18.84 -24.15 -16.58
N ASP A 133 -17.99 -23.51 -15.78
CA ASP A 133 -17.34 -22.24 -16.08
C ASP A 133 -15.81 -22.39 -16.01
N HIS A 134 -15.13 -21.79 -16.97
CA HIS A 134 -13.68 -21.73 -17.05
C HIS A 134 -13.23 -20.27 -17.01
N HIS A 135 -12.24 -20.00 -16.16
CA HIS A 135 -11.56 -18.71 -16.09
C HIS A 135 -10.06 -18.92 -16.09
N TYR A 136 -9.38 -18.27 -17.03
CA TYR A 136 -7.92 -18.28 -17.14
C TYR A 136 -7.42 -16.86 -17.04
N ASN A 137 -6.42 -16.63 -16.19
CA ASN A 137 -5.78 -15.34 -16.03
C ASN A 137 -4.25 -15.52 -16.08
N ALA A 138 -3.55 -14.59 -16.74
CA ALA A 138 -2.11 -14.57 -16.79
C ALA A 138 -1.58 -13.14 -16.68
N ASN A 139 -0.96 -12.82 -15.56
CA ASN A 139 -0.20 -11.61 -15.33
C ASN A 139 1.25 -11.85 -15.77
N LEU A 140 1.71 -11.12 -16.79
CA LEU A 140 3.03 -11.28 -17.39
C LEU A 140 3.82 -9.98 -17.26
N THR A 141 5.07 -10.07 -16.81
CA THR A 141 6.02 -8.97 -16.83
C THR A 141 7.30 -9.42 -17.50
N LEU A 142 7.54 -8.89 -18.69
CA LEU A 142 8.76 -9.07 -19.45
C LEU A 142 9.72 -7.91 -19.13
N GLY A 143 10.97 -8.25 -18.89
CA GLY A 143 12.02 -7.26 -18.68
C GLY A 143 13.28 -7.60 -19.46
N PHE A 144 13.94 -6.59 -20.00
CA PHE A 144 15.26 -6.74 -20.60
C PHE A 144 16.17 -5.59 -20.17
N ASN A 145 17.34 -5.95 -19.67
CA ASN A 145 18.36 -5.02 -19.22
C ASN A 145 19.50 -5.00 -20.23
N ALA A 146 19.89 -3.81 -20.69
CA ALA A 146 21.06 -3.62 -21.54
C ALA A 146 21.83 -2.37 -21.09
N GLY A 147 22.96 -2.58 -20.41
CA GLY A 147 23.71 -1.49 -19.78
C GLY A 147 22.84 -0.73 -18.76
N SER A 148 22.66 0.58 -18.95
CA SER A 148 21.79 1.42 -18.10
C SER A 148 20.33 1.46 -18.55
N TRP A 149 19.98 0.83 -19.68
CA TRP A 149 18.59 0.78 -20.15
C TRP A 149 17.85 -0.41 -19.54
N ARG A 150 16.59 -0.15 -19.18
CA ARG A 150 15.63 -1.10 -18.63
C ARG A 150 14.40 -1.09 -19.52
N LEU A 151 14.18 -2.13 -20.29
CA LEU A 151 12.95 -2.32 -21.05
C LEU A 151 12.00 -3.14 -20.19
N ARG A 152 10.75 -2.71 -20.09
CA ARG A 152 9.70 -3.37 -19.31
C ARG A 152 8.41 -3.40 -20.09
N HIS A 153 7.74 -4.53 -20.04
CA HIS A 153 6.42 -4.72 -20.61
C HIS A 153 5.58 -5.56 -19.63
N THR A 154 4.49 -4.98 -19.14
CA THR A 154 3.55 -5.62 -18.22
C THR A 154 2.21 -5.74 -18.92
N ALA A 155 1.64 -6.93 -18.88
CA ALA A 155 0.35 -7.23 -19.49
C ALA A 155 -0.46 -8.20 -18.64
N ASN A 156 -1.78 -8.10 -18.74
CA ASN A 156 -2.73 -9.08 -18.23
C ASN A 156 -3.43 -9.74 -19.43
N ALA A 157 -3.54 -11.07 -19.41
CA ALA A 157 -4.35 -11.81 -20.35
C ALA A 157 -5.46 -12.55 -19.58
N ARG A 158 -6.71 -12.37 -20.01
CA ARG A 158 -7.88 -12.99 -19.39
C ARG A 158 -8.74 -13.69 -20.43
N GLN A 159 -9.21 -14.87 -20.09
CA GLN A 159 -10.19 -15.62 -20.87
C GLN A 159 -11.24 -16.20 -19.93
N GLU A 160 -12.50 -15.92 -20.23
CA GLU A 160 -13.66 -16.40 -19.47
C GLU A 160 -14.71 -16.94 -20.45
N ASP A 161 -15.49 -17.92 -20.02
CA ASP A 161 -16.58 -18.46 -20.82
C ASP A 161 -17.56 -17.35 -21.23
N HIS A 162 -17.96 -17.36 -22.51
CA HIS A 162 -18.86 -16.37 -23.12
C HIS A 162 -18.36 -14.91 -23.14
N GLN A 163 -17.09 -14.66 -22.82
CA GLN A 163 -16.43 -13.35 -23.00
C GLN A 163 -15.35 -13.43 -24.09
N PRO A 164 -15.06 -12.32 -24.79
CA PRO A 164 -13.91 -12.27 -25.69
C PRO A 164 -12.62 -12.38 -24.88
N ASN A 165 -11.59 -12.99 -25.48
CA ASN A 165 -10.26 -13.00 -24.89
C ASN A 165 -9.74 -11.55 -24.79
N GLN A 166 -9.35 -11.14 -23.59
CA GLN A 166 -8.83 -9.81 -23.30
C GLN A 166 -7.32 -9.86 -23.08
N TYR A 167 -6.61 -8.91 -23.66
CA TYR A 167 -5.18 -8.74 -23.48
C TYR A 167 -4.88 -7.26 -23.28
N ASP A 168 -4.59 -6.90 -22.03
CA ASP A 168 -4.40 -5.53 -21.60
C ASP A 168 -2.92 -5.28 -21.30
N ALA A 169 -2.24 -4.60 -22.23
CA ALA A 169 -0.88 -4.13 -22.04
C ALA A 169 -0.87 -2.88 -21.12
N THR A 170 -0.73 -3.11 -19.81
CA THR A 170 -0.79 -2.02 -18.83
C THR A 170 0.37 -1.04 -18.98
N ARG A 171 1.60 -1.51 -19.20
CA ARG A 171 2.79 -0.64 -19.37
C ARG A 171 3.78 -1.25 -20.34
N SER A 172 4.36 -0.42 -21.20
CA SER A 172 5.41 -0.81 -22.16
C SER A 172 6.40 0.33 -22.31
N TYR A 173 7.54 0.27 -21.63
CA TYR A 173 8.46 1.40 -21.56
C TYR A 173 9.94 1.00 -21.56
N ALA A 174 10.77 1.94 -21.97
CA ALA A 174 12.22 1.92 -21.79
C ALA A 174 12.59 3.03 -20.80
N GLN A 175 13.32 2.65 -19.75
CA GLN A 175 13.77 3.55 -18.70
C GLN A 175 15.29 3.58 -18.60
N ARG A 176 15.83 4.74 -18.23
CA ARG A 176 17.26 4.93 -17.98
C ARG A 176 17.51 5.94 -16.87
N ASP A 177 18.44 5.61 -16.00
CA ASP A 177 18.90 6.51 -14.95
C ASP A 177 19.81 7.61 -15.50
N LEU A 178 19.57 8.83 -15.04
CA LEU A 178 20.35 10.04 -15.27
C LEU A 178 20.97 10.48 -13.94
N GLU A 179 22.06 9.82 -13.57
CA GLU A 179 22.74 10.00 -12.27
C GLU A 179 23.12 11.46 -11.98
N GLN A 180 23.54 12.22 -13.00
CA GLN A 180 23.92 13.63 -12.89
C GLN A 180 22.78 14.53 -12.38
N PHE A 181 21.53 14.16 -12.69
CA PHE A 181 20.33 14.93 -12.32
C PHE A 181 19.56 14.27 -11.16
N ASN A 182 20.08 13.18 -10.58
CA ASN A 182 19.36 12.34 -9.62
C ASN A 182 17.93 12.00 -10.10
N SER A 183 17.81 11.66 -11.38
CA SER A 183 16.54 11.48 -12.08
C SER A 183 16.58 10.25 -12.98
N TYR A 184 15.43 9.79 -13.45
CA TYR A 184 15.31 8.78 -14.50
C TYR A 184 14.42 9.29 -15.64
N LEU A 185 14.77 8.85 -16.84
CA LEU A 185 14.03 9.10 -18.07
C LEU A 185 13.24 7.85 -18.44
N THR A 186 11.93 7.99 -18.67
CA THR A 186 11.02 6.94 -19.12
C THR A 186 10.48 7.30 -20.50
N LEU A 187 10.50 6.35 -21.43
CA LEU A 187 10.00 6.48 -22.81
C LEU A 187 8.99 5.36 -23.09
N GLY A 188 7.81 5.68 -23.59
CA GLY A 188 6.77 4.71 -23.96
C GLY A 188 5.49 4.88 -23.15
N GLN A 189 4.80 3.76 -22.91
CA GLN A 189 3.52 3.72 -22.20
C GLN A 189 3.77 3.64 -20.70
N TYR A 190 3.40 4.69 -20.00
CA TYR A 190 3.60 4.82 -18.55
C TYR A 190 2.47 5.64 -17.94
N ALA A 191 2.68 6.19 -16.74
CA ALA A 191 1.70 7.00 -16.07
C ALA A 191 2.34 8.13 -15.24
N THR A 192 1.57 9.19 -15.01
CA THR A 192 2.04 10.34 -14.24
C THR A 192 1.91 10.06 -12.74
N PRO A 193 2.85 10.55 -11.92
CA PRO A 193 2.74 10.39 -10.47
C PRO A 193 1.54 11.17 -9.96
N GLY A 194 0.75 10.54 -9.09
CA GLY A 194 -0.45 11.19 -8.55
C GLY A 194 -0.19 12.06 -7.31
N GLU A 195 1.08 12.36 -7.01
CA GLU A 195 1.45 13.03 -5.75
C GLU A 195 0.79 14.41 -5.58
N LEU A 196 0.75 15.17 -6.68
CA LEU A 196 0.16 16.51 -6.73
C LEU A 196 -1.20 16.49 -7.43
N PHE A 197 -1.24 16.11 -8.70
CA PHE A 197 -2.46 15.97 -9.49
C PHE A 197 -2.96 14.52 -9.47
N ASP A 198 -4.19 14.28 -9.90
CA ASP A 198 -4.68 12.93 -10.16
C ASP A 198 -3.83 12.30 -11.29
N GLY A 199 -3.36 11.06 -11.12
CA GLY A 199 -2.47 10.40 -12.09
C GLY A 199 -3.20 10.14 -13.42
N VAL A 200 -2.48 10.11 -14.54
CA VAL A 200 -3.05 9.68 -15.84
C VAL A 200 -2.10 8.70 -16.53
N ASN A 201 -2.66 7.67 -17.17
CA ASN A 201 -1.91 6.81 -18.07
C ASN A 201 -1.64 7.56 -19.39
N PHE A 202 -0.42 7.45 -19.92
CA PHE A 202 -0.04 8.14 -21.15
C PHE A 202 1.04 7.41 -21.95
N ASP A 203 1.07 7.72 -23.24
CA ASP A 203 2.12 7.31 -24.17
C ASP A 203 3.02 8.52 -24.47
N GLY A 204 4.29 8.47 -24.06
CA GLY A 204 5.19 9.60 -24.26
C GLY A 204 6.53 9.51 -23.52
N ILE A 205 6.99 10.65 -23.02
CA ILE A 205 8.26 10.84 -22.35
C ILE A 205 8.03 11.40 -20.95
N GLN A 206 8.75 10.88 -19.96
CA GLN A 206 8.77 11.43 -18.61
C GLN A 206 10.18 11.50 -18.06
N LEU A 207 10.50 12.65 -17.46
CA LEU A 207 11.70 12.87 -16.67
C LEU A 207 11.28 13.11 -15.23
N ARG A 208 11.75 12.28 -14.30
CA ARG A 208 11.38 12.36 -12.88
C ARG A 208 12.61 12.28 -12.00
N SER A 209 12.70 13.17 -11.02
CA SER A 209 13.69 13.07 -9.95
C SER A 209 13.35 11.90 -9.03
N ASP A 210 14.35 11.14 -8.60
CA ASP A 210 14.20 10.10 -7.60
C ASP A 210 14.92 10.49 -6.33
N ASP A 211 14.15 10.80 -5.27
CA ASP A 211 14.69 11.08 -3.94
C ASP A 211 15.48 9.88 -3.40
N ARG A 212 15.29 8.67 -3.97
CA ARG A 212 16.10 7.49 -3.69
C ARG A 212 17.56 7.59 -4.10
N MET A 213 17.89 8.47 -5.03
CA MET A 213 19.27 8.69 -5.45
C MET A 213 20.08 9.53 -4.44
N ARG A 214 19.44 10.13 -3.43
CA ARG A 214 20.07 10.94 -2.35
C ARG A 214 20.59 10.07 -1.17
N PRO A 215 21.16 10.61 -0.08
CA PRO A 215 21.48 9.83 1.12
C PRO A 215 20.25 9.36 1.91
N ARG A 216 20.37 8.24 2.64
CA ARG A 216 19.29 7.42 3.21
C ARG A 216 18.25 8.11 4.14
N ASN A 217 18.54 9.28 4.68
CA ASN A 217 17.77 9.85 5.79
C ASN A 217 16.53 10.69 5.37
N GLN A 218 15.84 10.35 4.26
CA GLN A 218 14.85 11.24 3.61
C GLN A 218 13.66 10.54 2.88
N ARG A 219 13.08 9.40 3.33
CA ARG A 219 12.17 8.60 2.45
C ARG A 219 10.98 7.89 3.12
N GLY A 220 9.87 7.72 2.36
CA GLY A 220 8.51 7.34 2.79
C GLY A 220 7.95 5.95 2.37
N TYR A 221 6.61 5.87 2.20
CA TYR A 221 5.68 4.75 2.50
C TYR A 221 4.94 4.12 1.28
N ALA A 222 4.39 2.90 1.43
CA ALA A 222 3.44 2.23 0.51
C ALA A 222 2.28 1.58 1.31
N PRO A 223 1.02 1.60 0.81
CA PRO A 223 -0.14 1.09 1.54
C PRO A 223 -0.24 -0.43 1.48
N VAL A 224 -0.92 -0.99 2.46
CA VAL A 224 -1.29 -2.41 2.51
C VAL A 224 -2.80 -2.50 2.32
N ILE A 225 -3.28 -3.24 1.32
CA ILE A 225 -4.71 -3.48 1.13
C ILE A 225 -5.14 -4.56 2.11
N ARG A 226 -6.14 -4.26 2.94
CA ARG A 226 -6.81 -5.23 3.81
C ARG A 226 -8.26 -5.32 3.39
N GLY A 227 -8.77 -6.55 3.31
CA GLY A 227 -10.16 -6.81 3.00
C GLY A 227 -10.60 -8.13 3.59
N MET A 228 -11.85 -8.51 3.31
CA MET A 228 -12.41 -9.74 3.85
C MET A 228 -13.29 -10.45 2.84
N ALA A 229 -13.07 -11.75 2.71
CA ALA A 229 -13.85 -12.65 1.87
C ALA A 229 -14.67 -13.62 2.74
N GLN A 230 -15.91 -13.92 2.33
CA GLN A 230 -16.77 -14.87 3.04
C GLN A 230 -16.63 -16.30 2.54
N SER A 231 -16.25 -16.50 1.30
CA SER A 231 -15.84 -17.78 0.72
C SER A 231 -14.56 -17.59 -0.11
N PRO A 232 -13.99 -18.61 -0.79
CA PRO A 232 -12.80 -18.40 -1.61
C PRO A 232 -13.10 -17.36 -2.70
N ALA A 233 -12.46 -16.20 -2.66
CA ALA A 233 -12.84 -15.08 -3.51
C ALA A 233 -11.76 -14.71 -4.52
N THR A 234 -12.17 -14.12 -5.64
CA THR A 234 -11.26 -13.46 -6.57
C THR A 234 -11.23 -11.97 -6.24
N VAL A 235 -10.07 -11.47 -5.84
CA VAL A 235 -9.83 -10.06 -5.52
C VAL A 235 -9.18 -9.38 -6.72
N THR A 236 -9.91 -8.45 -7.32
CA THR A 236 -9.46 -7.62 -8.43
C THR A 236 -9.21 -6.21 -7.92
N VAL A 237 -7.97 -5.74 -8.01
CA VAL A 237 -7.59 -4.36 -7.69
C VAL A 237 -7.49 -3.59 -8.98
N MET A 238 -8.34 -2.57 -9.10
CA MET A 238 -8.34 -1.62 -10.20
C MET A 238 -7.78 -0.29 -9.75
N GLN A 239 -7.10 0.39 -10.65
CA GLN A 239 -6.71 1.79 -10.47
C GLN A 239 -7.01 2.52 -11.77
N GLN A 240 -7.85 3.56 -11.70
CA GLN A 240 -8.27 4.35 -12.88
C GLN A 240 -8.88 3.46 -13.99
N GLY A 241 -9.75 2.53 -13.59
CA GLY A 241 -10.44 1.61 -14.50
C GLY A 241 -9.58 0.49 -15.11
N SER A 242 -8.28 0.45 -14.83
CA SER A 242 -7.39 -0.63 -15.28
C SER A 242 -7.15 -1.64 -14.16
N VAL A 243 -7.29 -2.94 -14.43
CA VAL A 243 -6.89 -4.00 -13.50
C VAL A 243 -5.38 -3.99 -13.34
N ILE A 244 -4.89 -3.69 -12.13
CA ILE A 244 -3.46 -3.64 -11.82
C ILE A 244 -2.97 -4.91 -11.11
N TYR A 245 -3.90 -5.62 -10.47
CA TYR A 245 -3.60 -6.83 -9.71
C TYR A 245 -4.88 -7.66 -9.57
N GLU A 246 -4.81 -8.96 -9.83
CA GLU A 246 -5.91 -9.90 -9.63
C GLU A 246 -5.33 -11.14 -8.95
N THR A 247 -5.88 -11.52 -7.80
CA THR A 247 -5.43 -12.70 -7.05
C THR A 247 -6.63 -13.43 -6.43
N LYS A 248 -6.44 -14.71 -6.08
CA LYS A 248 -7.43 -15.47 -5.32
C LYS A 248 -7.04 -15.54 -3.85
N VAL A 249 -8.02 -15.36 -2.98
CA VAL A 249 -7.85 -15.37 -1.53
C VAL A 249 -8.72 -16.43 -0.88
N SER A 250 -8.21 -17.06 0.17
CA SER A 250 -9.00 -17.99 1.00
C SER A 250 -10.09 -17.24 1.78
N PRO A 251 -11.14 -17.92 2.26
CA PRO A 251 -12.14 -17.33 3.15
C PRO A 251 -11.47 -16.71 4.38
N GLY A 252 -11.84 -15.47 4.70
CA GLY A 252 -11.33 -14.73 5.85
C GLY A 252 -10.75 -13.36 5.52
N GLU A 253 -10.06 -12.75 6.50
CA GLU A 253 -9.27 -11.54 6.24
C GLU A 253 -8.11 -11.87 5.29
N PHE A 254 -7.98 -11.07 4.25
CA PHE A 254 -6.85 -11.11 3.33
C PHE A 254 -6.05 -9.80 3.43
N VAL A 255 -4.75 -9.94 3.22
CA VAL A 255 -3.79 -8.84 3.16
C VAL A 255 -3.05 -8.95 1.84
N ILE A 256 -3.07 -7.89 1.04
CA ILE A 256 -2.26 -7.77 -0.17
C ILE A 256 -1.18 -6.73 0.16
N ASP A 257 0.03 -7.22 0.45
CA ASP A 257 1.23 -6.44 0.77
C ASP A 257 2.33 -6.58 -0.30
N ASP A 258 2.11 -7.42 -1.30
CA ASP A 258 2.99 -7.67 -2.45
C ASP A 258 2.56 -6.87 -3.70
N LEU A 259 1.59 -5.98 -3.55
CA LEU A 259 1.25 -5.03 -4.60
C LEU A 259 2.49 -4.19 -4.90
N ILE A 260 2.99 -4.28 -6.13
CA ILE A 260 4.04 -3.36 -6.60
C ILE A 260 3.44 -1.97 -6.47
N ALA A 261 3.90 -1.18 -5.49
CA ALA A 261 3.39 0.15 -5.21
C ALA A 261 3.16 0.90 -6.52
N PRO A 262 1.91 1.18 -6.92
CA PRO A 262 1.66 1.91 -8.14
C PRO A 262 2.37 3.25 -8.01
N GLU A 263 3.14 3.67 -9.02
CA GLU A 263 3.78 5.00 -8.94
C GLU A 263 2.79 6.15 -9.10
N ASN A 264 1.52 5.80 -9.39
CA ASN A 264 0.39 6.69 -9.60
C ASN A 264 -0.39 6.76 -8.30
N SER A 265 -0.66 7.95 -7.76
CA SER A 265 -1.67 8.08 -6.71
C SER A 265 -3.07 7.94 -7.34
N GLY A 266 -4.05 7.67 -6.51
CA GLY A 266 -5.43 7.45 -6.92
C GLY A 266 -5.94 6.17 -6.30
N ASP A 267 -7.23 6.17 -5.99
CA ASP A 267 -7.90 5.13 -5.21
C ASP A 267 -7.69 3.77 -5.86
N LEU A 268 -7.48 2.77 -5.00
CA LEU A 268 -7.46 1.39 -5.42
C LEU A 268 -8.88 0.88 -5.24
N ASP A 269 -9.61 0.75 -6.34
CA ASP A 269 -10.93 0.16 -6.34
C ASP A 269 -10.77 -1.35 -6.26
N VAL A 270 -11.09 -1.91 -5.10
CA VAL A 270 -10.97 -3.34 -4.83
C VAL A 270 -12.34 -3.97 -5.02
N SER A 271 -12.44 -4.90 -5.96
CA SER A 271 -13.60 -5.76 -6.15
C SER A 271 -13.28 -7.17 -5.64
N VAL A 272 -14.13 -7.69 -4.76
CA VAL A 272 -14.08 -9.05 -4.22
C VAL A 272 -15.28 -9.81 -4.76
N GLN A 273 -15.03 -10.76 -5.65
CA GLN A 273 -16.03 -11.65 -6.21
C GLN A 273 -15.99 -12.98 -5.45
N GLU A 274 -17.03 -13.24 -4.66
CA GLU A 274 -17.22 -14.48 -3.90
C GLU A 274 -17.60 -15.64 -4.85
N GLU A 275 -17.45 -16.91 -4.42
CA GLU A 275 -17.70 -18.07 -5.31
C GLU A 275 -19.14 -18.18 -5.80
N ASP A 276 -20.10 -17.69 -5.00
CA ASP A 276 -21.53 -17.64 -5.32
C ASP A 276 -21.88 -16.55 -6.35
N GLY A 277 -20.89 -15.76 -6.78
CA GLY A 277 -21.02 -14.67 -7.74
C GLY A 277 -21.37 -13.32 -7.10
N THR A 278 -21.54 -13.25 -5.78
CA THR A 278 -21.75 -11.98 -5.07
C THR A 278 -20.50 -11.11 -5.22
N MET A 279 -20.67 -9.90 -5.75
CA MET A 279 -19.60 -8.92 -5.85
C MET A 279 -19.68 -7.91 -4.71
N ARG A 280 -18.52 -7.61 -4.12
CA ARG A 280 -18.33 -6.53 -3.16
C ARG A 280 -17.28 -5.58 -3.70
N SER A 281 -17.49 -4.29 -3.53
CA SER A 281 -16.52 -3.29 -3.97
C SER A 281 -16.28 -2.30 -2.85
N PHE A 282 -15.02 -2.03 -2.55
CA PHE A 282 -14.61 -0.97 -1.63
C PHE A 282 -13.38 -0.25 -2.20
N SER A 283 -13.27 1.05 -1.95
CA SER A 283 -12.13 1.85 -2.42
C SER A 283 -11.13 1.98 -1.28
N VAL A 284 -9.89 1.51 -1.50
CA VAL A 284 -8.78 1.73 -0.58
C VAL A 284 -8.10 3.03 -0.97
N PRO A 285 -8.02 4.01 -0.06
CA PRO A 285 -7.32 5.25 -0.35
C PRO A 285 -5.83 4.97 -0.53
N TYR A 286 -5.30 5.18 -1.75
CA TYR A 286 -3.87 5.19 -1.95
C TYR A 286 -3.35 6.62 -1.91
N LEU A 287 -2.65 6.91 -0.81
CA LEU A 287 -2.12 8.21 -0.50
C LEU A 287 -0.63 8.23 -0.82
N SER A 288 -0.26 9.08 -1.75
CA SER A 288 1.10 9.56 -1.85
C SER A 288 1.38 10.50 -0.68
N ASP A 289 2.29 10.11 0.20
CA ASP A 289 2.80 11.00 1.24
C ASP A 289 3.55 12.17 0.59
N LEU A 290 3.01 13.39 0.68
CA LEU A 290 3.74 14.61 0.35
C LEU A 290 4.55 15.06 1.55
N GLY A 291 5.49 14.22 1.96
CA GLY A 291 6.40 14.54 3.04
C GLY A 291 7.18 15.83 2.78
N LEU A 292 7.61 16.47 3.87
CA LEU A 292 8.56 17.59 3.83
C LEU A 292 9.84 17.22 3.08
N SER A 293 10.25 18.12 2.20
CA SER A 293 11.55 18.13 1.56
C SER A 293 12.56 18.86 2.44
N ARG A 294 13.82 18.40 2.44
CA ARG A 294 14.88 19.11 3.17
C ARG A 294 15.19 20.47 2.54
N PRO A 295 15.65 21.45 3.35
CA PRO A 295 16.08 22.74 2.82
C PRO A 295 17.06 22.58 1.66
N GLY A 296 16.76 23.25 0.54
CA GLY A 296 17.59 23.24 -0.67
C GLY A 296 17.39 22.02 -1.57
N THR A 297 16.62 21.01 -1.17
CA THR A 297 16.29 19.88 -2.05
C THR A 297 15.07 20.18 -2.91
N SER A 298 15.15 19.81 -4.20
CA SER A 298 14.04 19.90 -5.15
C SER A 298 13.68 18.54 -5.71
N SER A 299 12.39 18.24 -5.81
CA SER A 299 11.88 17.09 -6.56
C SER A 299 11.01 17.62 -7.70
N TYR A 300 11.10 17.00 -8.87
CA TYR A 300 10.37 17.45 -10.06
C TYR A 300 9.95 16.27 -10.93
N THR A 301 8.84 16.43 -11.63
CA THR A 301 8.42 15.53 -12.70
C THR A 301 7.99 16.36 -13.90
N PHE A 302 8.47 16.00 -15.07
CA PHE A 302 8.02 16.52 -16.34
C PHE A 302 7.53 15.37 -17.20
N SER A 303 6.28 15.40 -17.64
CA SER A 303 5.68 14.40 -18.54
C SER A 303 5.11 15.10 -19.77
N LEU A 304 5.31 14.49 -20.94
CA LEU A 304 4.80 14.97 -22.22
C LEU A 304 4.36 13.76 -23.06
N GLY A 305 3.12 13.73 -23.49
CA GLY A 305 2.58 12.59 -24.24
C GLY A 305 1.12 12.72 -24.59
N ARG A 306 0.54 11.63 -25.10
CA ARG A 306 -0.90 11.49 -25.29
C ARG A 306 -1.51 10.74 -24.13
N VAL A 307 -2.60 11.25 -23.57
CA VAL A 307 -3.37 10.51 -22.55
C VAL A 307 -3.83 9.18 -23.15
N ARG A 308 -3.96 8.14 -22.33
CA ARG A 308 -4.48 6.85 -22.74
C ARG A 308 -5.76 6.57 -21.96
N ALA A 309 -6.90 6.96 -22.54
CA ALA A 309 -8.22 6.68 -22.00
C ALA A 309 -8.72 5.32 -22.51
N LEU A 310 -9.33 4.51 -21.63
CA LEU A 310 -9.82 3.17 -21.95
C LEU A 310 -11.00 3.17 -22.93
N GLN A 311 -11.70 4.29 -23.09
CA GLN A 311 -13.00 4.34 -23.79
C GLN A 311 -13.04 5.24 -25.04
N HIS A 312 -12.03 6.08 -25.28
CA HIS A 312 -12.05 7.06 -26.37
C HIS A 312 -10.73 7.09 -27.16
N ALA A 313 -10.83 6.99 -28.50
CA ALA A 313 -9.68 6.91 -29.40
C ALA A 313 -8.94 8.26 -29.59
N ASP A 314 -9.63 9.38 -29.36
CA ASP A 314 -9.11 10.74 -29.57
C ASP A 314 -8.63 11.36 -28.25
N ALA A 315 -7.62 10.75 -27.63
CA ALA A 315 -7.04 11.27 -26.40
C ALA A 315 -6.07 12.44 -26.68
N PRO A 316 -6.16 13.56 -25.94
CA PRO A 316 -5.40 14.75 -26.23
C PRO A 316 -3.91 14.60 -25.87
N TRP A 317 -3.07 15.39 -26.54
CA TRP A 317 -1.71 15.63 -26.08
C TRP A 317 -1.73 16.50 -24.82
N PHE A 318 -0.90 16.17 -23.85
CA PHE A 318 -0.73 16.98 -22.65
C PHE A 318 0.74 17.10 -22.27
N SER A 319 1.02 18.15 -21.50
CA SER A 319 2.25 18.31 -20.74
C SER A 319 1.91 18.53 -19.28
N GLN A 320 2.61 17.86 -18.39
CA GLN A 320 2.46 18.00 -16.94
C GLN A 320 3.81 18.26 -16.32
N THR A 321 3.89 19.33 -15.52
CA THR A 321 5.08 19.65 -14.72
C THR A 321 4.68 19.74 -13.26
N THR A 322 5.41 19.04 -12.39
CA THR A 322 5.31 19.19 -10.94
C THR A 322 6.68 19.54 -10.38
N TRP A 323 6.70 20.43 -9.40
CA TRP A 323 7.93 20.84 -8.73
C TRP A 323 7.66 21.02 -7.24
N ARG A 324 8.53 20.45 -6.41
CA ARG A 324 8.52 20.57 -4.96
C ARG A 324 9.91 21.03 -4.52
N HIS A 325 9.96 21.93 -3.54
CA HIS A 325 11.19 22.46 -3.00
C HIS A 325 11.11 22.64 -1.48
N GLY A 326 12.11 22.15 -0.75
CA GLY A 326 12.24 22.39 0.68
C GLY A 326 12.87 23.76 0.94
N LEU A 327 12.13 24.66 1.59
CA LEU A 327 12.63 25.98 1.98
C LEU A 327 13.39 25.93 3.30
N SER A 328 12.89 25.16 4.25
CA SER A 328 13.45 25.01 5.59
C SER A 328 13.22 23.58 6.10
N ASN A 329 13.73 23.27 7.29
CA ASN A 329 13.47 21.98 7.94
C ASN A 329 12.00 21.80 8.35
N SER A 330 11.21 22.88 8.34
CA SER A 330 9.81 22.89 8.75
C SER A 330 8.86 23.17 7.59
N THR A 331 9.34 23.57 6.41
CA THR A 331 8.46 24.08 5.35
C THR A 331 8.98 23.71 3.97
N SER A 332 8.08 23.17 3.16
CA SER A 332 8.27 22.88 1.73
C SER A 332 7.16 23.53 0.91
N LEU A 333 7.51 23.99 -0.28
CA LEU A 333 6.55 24.47 -1.27
C LEU A 333 6.44 23.46 -2.40
N TYR A 334 5.28 23.40 -3.01
CA TYR A 334 5.09 22.66 -4.24
C TYR A 334 4.10 23.37 -5.16
N THR A 335 4.26 23.11 -6.45
CA THR A 335 3.43 23.66 -7.50
C THR A 335 3.39 22.69 -8.67
N GLY A 336 2.37 22.83 -9.50
CA GLY A 336 2.29 22.07 -10.72
C GLY A 336 1.45 22.77 -11.77
N SER A 337 1.63 22.33 -13.01
CA SER A 337 0.85 22.77 -14.15
C SER A 337 0.55 21.59 -15.07
N ILE A 338 -0.63 21.62 -15.68
CA ILE A 338 -1.04 20.74 -16.75
C ILE A 338 -1.53 21.62 -17.90
N PHE A 339 -1.06 21.34 -19.11
CA PHE A 339 -1.56 21.97 -20.33
C PHE A 339 -1.89 20.88 -21.34
N SER A 340 -3.08 20.95 -21.92
CA SER A 340 -3.60 20.05 -22.95
C SER A 340 -4.40 20.89 -23.95
N ASP A 341 -4.77 20.30 -25.09
CA ASP A 341 -5.71 20.96 -26.00
C ASP A 341 -7.04 21.20 -25.25
N GLY A 342 -7.55 22.43 -25.28
CA GLY A 342 -8.77 22.84 -24.57
C GLY A 342 -8.73 22.74 -23.03
N TYR A 343 -7.61 22.42 -22.39
CA TYR A 343 -7.54 22.25 -20.93
C TYR A 343 -6.25 22.82 -20.33
N ALA A 344 -6.38 23.55 -19.22
CA ALA A 344 -5.26 24.01 -18.41
C ALA A 344 -5.56 23.86 -16.92
N SER A 345 -4.57 23.46 -16.14
CA SER A 345 -4.67 23.44 -14.69
C SER A 345 -3.38 23.93 -14.03
N LEU A 346 -3.53 24.70 -12.96
CA LEU A 346 -2.44 25.24 -12.16
C LEU A 346 -2.67 24.91 -10.68
N MET A 347 -1.60 24.55 -9.99
CA MET A 347 -1.62 24.19 -8.57
C MET A 347 -0.54 24.93 -7.80
N ALA A 348 -0.86 25.36 -6.59
CA ALA A 348 0.11 25.86 -5.63
C ALA A 348 -0.24 25.36 -4.23
N GLY A 349 0.79 24.96 -3.48
CA GLY A 349 0.62 24.46 -2.13
C GLY A 349 1.88 24.49 -1.31
N SER A 350 1.71 24.19 -0.03
CA SER A 350 2.80 24.10 0.92
C SER A 350 2.57 22.97 1.91
N THR A 351 3.67 22.42 2.40
CA THR A 351 3.69 21.47 3.51
C THR A 351 4.51 22.08 4.63
N SER A 352 3.98 22.08 5.85
CA SER A 352 4.67 22.60 7.03
C SER A 352 4.61 21.62 8.20
N ALA A 353 5.74 21.37 8.86
CA ALA A 353 5.80 20.71 10.16
C ALA A 353 5.46 21.68 11.27
N THR A 354 4.60 21.23 12.18
CA THR A 354 4.28 21.87 13.44
C THR A 354 4.57 20.90 14.59
N PRO A 355 4.66 21.36 15.84
CA PRO A 355 4.75 20.45 17.00
C PRO A 355 3.56 19.48 17.11
N LEU A 356 2.44 19.82 16.49
CA LEU A 356 1.23 19.00 16.45
C LEU A 356 1.18 18.09 15.23
N GLY A 357 2.21 18.03 14.38
CA GLY A 357 2.23 17.21 13.16
C GLY A 357 2.48 18.03 11.89
N GLU A 358 2.50 17.33 10.77
CA GLU A 358 2.70 17.85 9.42
C GLU A 358 1.35 18.23 8.80
N LEU A 359 1.26 19.45 8.28
CA LEU A 359 0.09 20.00 7.61
C LEU A 359 0.46 20.39 6.19
N SER A 360 -0.27 19.87 5.20
CA SER A 360 -0.18 20.27 3.80
C SER A 360 -1.49 20.91 3.37
N ALA A 361 -1.42 22.01 2.64
CA ALA A 361 -2.58 22.62 2.02
C ALA A 361 -2.25 23.11 0.61
N ASP A 362 -3.18 22.91 -0.32
CA ASP A 362 -3.05 23.34 -1.71
C ASP A 362 -4.38 23.73 -2.34
N ILE A 363 -4.26 24.57 -3.37
CA ILE A 363 -5.33 24.97 -4.26
C ILE A 363 -4.94 24.61 -5.69
N THR A 364 -5.91 24.08 -6.42
CA THR A 364 -5.78 23.75 -7.85
C THR A 364 -6.89 24.43 -8.61
N SER A 365 -6.55 25.25 -9.59
CA SER A 365 -7.52 25.83 -10.52
C SER A 365 -7.47 25.08 -11.85
N ALA A 366 -8.63 24.80 -12.44
CA ALA A 366 -8.76 24.16 -13.74
C ALA A 366 -9.66 25.00 -14.65
N TRP A 367 -9.25 25.12 -15.91
CA TRP A 367 -9.99 25.76 -16.99
C TRP A 367 -10.10 24.77 -18.13
N ALA A 368 -11.31 24.51 -18.58
CA ALA A 368 -11.56 23.56 -19.63
C ALA A 368 -12.61 24.10 -20.61
N ASP A 369 -12.30 23.99 -21.89
CA ASP A 369 -13.17 24.32 -23.00
C ASP A 369 -13.63 23.02 -23.69
N ASP A 370 -14.83 23.04 -24.28
CA ASP A 370 -15.29 22.03 -25.25
C ASP A 370 -15.39 20.58 -24.72
N ILE A 371 -16.00 20.38 -23.55
CA ILE A 371 -16.12 19.04 -22.94
C ILE A 371 -17.31 18.24 -23.48
N LEU A 372 -18.35 18.88 -24.03
CA LEU A 372 -19.65 18.23 -24.24
C LEU A 372 -20.31 18.62 -25.58
N ASP A 373 -20.41 17.66 -26.50
CA ASP A 373 -21.42 17.67 -27.58
C ASP A 373 -22.86 17.57 -27.02
N ALA A 374 -23.01 17.30 -25.71
CA ALA A 374 -24.29 17.12 -25.02
C ALA A 374 -24.95 18.42 -24.53
N HIS A 375 -24.19 19.53 -24.44
CA HIS A 375 -24.71 20.85 -24.09
C HIS A 375 -24.41 21.84 -25.23
N PRO A 376 -25.40 22.24 -26.05
CA PRO A 376 -25.18 23.12 -27.21
C PRO A 376 -24.75 24.56 -26.85
N ASP A 377 -24.72 24.89 -25.56
CA ASP A 377 -24.12 26.12 -25.06
C ASP A 377 -22.67 25.84 -24.67
N ASN A 378 -21.77 26.35 -25.50
CA ASN A 378 -20.31 26.43 -25.35
C ASN A 378 -19.87 26.87 -23.93
N SER A 379 -19.93 25.96 -22.94
CA SER A 379 -19.71 26.28 -21.53
C SER A 379 -18.26 26.02 -21.17
N GLN A 380 -17.47 27.09 -21.08
CA GLN A 380 -16.15 27.04 -20.46
C GLN A 380 -16.32 26.64 -18.99
N LEU A 381 -15.77 25.49 -18.58
CA LEU A 381 -15.75 25.08 -17.18
C LEU A 381 -14.56 25.73 -16.47
N ARG A 382 -14.82 26.33 -15.32
CA ARG A 382 -13.81 26.97 -14.49
C ARG A 382 -14.03 26.60 -13.04
N GLY A 383 -13.18 25.73 -12.52
CA GLY A 383 -13.33 25.22 -11.17
C GLY A 383 -12.06 25.25 -10.34
N GLU A 384 -12.24 25.09 -9.04
CA GLU A 384 -11.19 25.08 -8.04
C GLU A 384 -11.34 23.84 -7.14
N ASN A 385 -10.19 23.27 -6.78
CA ASN A 385 -10.09 22.16 -5.86
C ASN A 385 -9.14 22.53 -4.71
N TYR A 386 -9.62 22.38 -3.49
CA TYR A 386 -8.91 22.69 -2.26
C TYR A 386 -8.62 21.39 -1.53
N ARG A 387 -7.36 21.18 -1.14
CA ARG A 387 -6.94 19.97 -0.46
C ARG A 387 -6.15 20.30 0.80
N ILE A 388 -6.53 19.67 1.91
CA ILE A 388 -5.85 19.77 3.20
C ILE A 388 -5.48 18.36 3.65
N ARG A 389 -4.22 18.16 4.05
CA ARG A 389 -3.71 16.88 4.57
C ARG A 389 -3.00 17.12 5.89
N TYR A 390 -3.21 16.23 6.83
CA TYR A 390 -2.59 16.29 8.14
C TYR A 390 -2.09 14.90 8.56
N HIS A 391 -0.86 14.86 9.05
CA HIS A 391 -0.24 13.65 9.55
C HIS A 391 0.47 13.93 10.88
N HIS A 392 0.23 13.11 11.89
CA HIS A 392 0.88 13.23 13.18
C HIS A 392 1.15 11.87 13.80
N LEU A 393 2.37 11.69 14.28
CA LEU A 393 2.76 10.60 15.14
C LEU A 393 2.90 11.15 16.57
N LEU A 394 2.04 10.70 17.49
CA LEU A 394 2.18 11.00 18.92
C LEU A 394 3.17 10.01 19.54
N ASP A 395 4.40 10.44 19.80
CA ASP A 395 5.47 9.57 20.33
C ASP A 395 5.13 8.98 21.72
N ILE A 396 4.41 9.72 22.57
CA ILE A 396 4.10 9.29 23.95
C ILE A 396 3.25 8.01 23.97
N THR A 397 2.30 7.93 23.05
CA THR A 397 1.35 6.82 22.93
C THR A 397 1.61 5.95 21.70
N ASN A 398 2.66 6.26 20.92
CA ASN A 398 2.93 5.73 19.59
C ASN A 398 1.70 5.74 18.65
N THR A 399 0.83 6.74 18.79
CA THR A 399 -0.40 6.85 18.00
C THR A 399 -0.07 7.47 16.66
N SER A 400 -0.34 6.77 15.57
CA SER A 400 -0.30 7.35 14.23
C SER A 400 -1.69 7.85 13.85
N VAL A 401 -1.79 9.14 13.54
CA VAL A 401 -3.00 9.78 13.03
C VAL A 401 -2.68 10.35 11.66
N ALA A 402 -3.28 9.78 10.63
CA ALA A 402 -3.27 10.31 9.28
C ALA A 402 -4.68 10.78 8.93
N LEU A 403 -4.91 12.09 8.96
CA LEU A 403 -6.08 12.72 8.34
C LEU A 403 -5.67 13.15 6.93
N THR A 404 -5.71 12.21 6.00
CA THR A 404 -4.86 12.36 4.82
C THR A 404 -5.43 13.28 3.75
N ALA A 405 -6.74 13.54 3.70
CA ALA A 405 -7.30 14.55 2.80
C ALA A 405 -8.70 15.00 3.22
N TYR A 406 -8.92 16.31 3.36
CA TYR A 406 -10.21 16.93 3.05
C TYR A 406 -10.06 17.62 1.69
N ARG A 407 -10.70 17.06 0.67
CA ARG A 407 -10.78 17.61 -0.69
C ARG A 407 -12.15 18.25 -0.86
N PHE A 408 -12.17 19.51 -1.28
CA PHE A 408 -13.38 20.22 -1.67
C PHE A 408 -13.19 20.70 -3.11
N SER A 409 -14.03 20.26 -4.03
CA SER A 409 -14.01 20.72 -5.42
C SER A 409 -15.28 21.51 -5.72
N SER A 410 -15.15 22.63 -6.42
CA SER A 410 -16.30 23.34 -6.99
C SER A 410 -17.04 22.48 -8.02
N GLU A 411 -18.28 22.81 -8.32
CA GLU A 411 -19.12 22.09 -9.29
C GLU A 411 -18.47 22.00 -10.68
N ASP A 412 -17.84 23.10 -11.14
CA ASP A 412 -17.17 23.19 -12.44
C ASP A 412 -15.72 22.70 -12.44
N TYR A 413 -15.24 22.08 -11.35
CA TYR A 413 -13.88 21.53 -11.32
C TYR A 413 -13.83 20.18 -12.02
N VAL A 414 -12.92 20.05 -12.99
CA VAL A 414 -12.70 18.82 -13.75
C VAL A 414 -11.21 18.49 -13.73
N SER A 415 -10.85 17.23 -13.46
CA SER A 415 -9.46 16.76 -13.55
C SER A 415 -9.07 16.47 -15.00
N LEU A 416 -7.76 16.32 -15.29
CA LEU A 416 -7.32 15.91 -16.63
C LEU A 416 -7.86 14.52 -16.99
N ALA A 417 -7.97 13.62 -16.01
CA ALA A 417 -8.49 12.27 -16.21
C ALA A 417 -9.94 12.33 -16.71
N ASP A 418 -10.79 13.09 -16.00
CA ASP A 418 -12.21 13.25 -16.33
C ASP A 418 -12.41 13.99 -17.67
N TYR A 419 -11.62 15.05 -17.89
CA TYR A 419 -11.60 15.79 -19.16
C TYR A 419 -11.27 14.86 -20.35
N SER A 420 -10.24 14.03 -20.20
CA SER A 420 -9.80 13.12 -21.26
C SER A 420 -10.76 11.94 -21.49
N ALA A 421 -11.48 11.54 -20.44
CA ALA A 421 -12.48 10.48 -20.53
C ALA A 421 -13.78 10.95 -21.18
N ARG A 422 -14.01 12.28 -21.26
CA ARG A 422 -15.30 12.89 -21.66
C ARG A 422 -16.48 12.29 -20.89
N GLN A 423 -16.23 11.94 -19.64
CA GLN A 423 -17.19 11.23 -18.81
C GLN A 423 -18.01 12.26 -18.04
N ASP A 424 -19.32 12.20 -18.20
CA ASP A 424 -20.31 13.00 -17.44
C ASP A 424 -20.62 12.30 -16.11
N ASP A 425 -19.56 11.96 -15.36
CA ASP A 425 -19.71 11.49 -13.99
C ASP A 425 -19.87 12.71 -13.09
N SER A 426 -20.75 12.61 -12.09
CA SER A 426 -20.93 13.70 -11.13
C SER A 426 -19.59 14.04 -10.47
N ASN A 427 -19.19 15.30 -10.53
CA ASN A 427 -17.93 15.76 -9.93
C ASN A 427 -17.93 15.53 -8.41
N GLU A 428 -16.80 15.06 -7.87
CA GLU A 428 -16.60 14.91 -6.42
C GLU A 428 -16.66 16.29 -5.74
N ARG A 429 -17.68 16.52 -4.92
CA ARG A 429 -17.85 17.73 -4.13
C ARG A 429 -16.94 17.73 -2.92
N ASN A 430 -17.05 16.68 -2.10
CA ASN A 430 -16.30 16.54 -0.86
C ASN A 430 -15.73 15.14 -0.75
N ARG A 431 -14.48 15.06 -0.29
CA ARG A 431 -13.86 13.79 0.07
C ARG A 431 -13.08 13.92 1.37
N LEU A 432 -13.47 13.15 2.38
CA LEU A 432 -12.79 13.04 3.66
C LEU A 432 -12.16 11.66 3.80
N GLN A 433 -10.88 11.60 4.15
CA GLN A 433 -10.17 10.34 4.40
C GLN A 433 -9.42 10.39 5.72
N MET A 434 -9.54 9.33 6.51
CA MET A 434 -8.96 9.26 7.85
C MET A 434 -8.43 7.86 8.12
N THR A 435 -7.27 7.78 8.78
CA THR A 435 -6.68 6.54 9.29
C THR A 435 -6.01 6.83 10.63
N ILE A 436 -6.33 6.06 11.65
CA ILE A 436 -5.72 6.09 12.98
C ILE A 436 -5.22 4.69 13.29
N SER A 437 -3.99 4.60 13.79
CA SER A 437 -3.45 3.39 14.39
C SER A 437 -2.93 3.70 15.78
N GLN A 438 -3.50 3.03 16.78
CA GLN A 438 -3.20 3.23 18.19
C GLN A 438 -2.72 1.91 18.80
N PRO A 439 -1.42 1.77 19.10
CA PRO A 439 -0.96 0.71 19.98
C PRO A 439 -1.43 0.99 21.41
N LEU A 440 -2.01 0.00 22.08
CA LEU A 440 -2.50 0.07 23.45
C LEU A 440 -1.52 -0.63 24.42
N GLY A 441 -0.24 -0.67 24.06
CA GLY A 441 0.81 -1.40 24.78
C GLY A 441 0.49 -2.89 24.86
N GLY A 442 0.56 -3.46 26.06
CA GLY A 442 0.23 -4.88 26.30
C GLY A 442 -1.24 -5.24 26.06
N TRP A 443 -2.11 -4.27 25.81
CA TRP A 443 -3.53 -4.49 25.50
C TRP A 443 -3.79 -4.65 24.00
N GLY A 444 -2.77 -4.60 23.13
CA GLY A 444 -2.92 -4.87 21.70
C GLY A 444 -2.87 -3.60 20.85
N GLN A 445 -3.57 -3.60 19.72
CA GLN A 445 -3.59 -2.54 18.72
C GLN A 445 -5.03 -2.25 18.28
N LEU A 446 -5.36 -0.97 18.16
CA LEU A 446 -6.63 -0.48 17.62
C LEU A 446 -6.35 0.28 16.33
N ASP A 447 -7.08 -0.04 15.27
CA ASP A 447 -6.96 0.60 13.97
C ASP A 447 -8.33 1.11 13.53
N LEU A 448 -8.42 2.34 13.03
CA LEU A 448 -9.64 2.95 12.51
C LEU A 448 -9.31 3.55 11.15
N SER A 449 -10.08 3.25 10.13
CA SER A 449 -9.98 3.88 8.81
C SER A 449 -11.35 4.25 8.29
N GLY A 450 -11.42 5.26 7.43
CA GLY A 450 -12.64 5.61 6.74
C GLY A 450 -12.44 6.62 5.62
N ILE A 451 -13.37 6.56 4.66
CA ILE A 451 -13.50 7.46 3.53
C ILE A 451 -14.97 7.86 3.39
N ASP A 452 -15.21 9.13 3.16
CA ASP A 452 -16.53 9.68 2.92
C ASP A 452 -16.48 10.57 1.68
N ARG A 453 -17.27 10.23 0.65
CA ARG A 453 -17.34 10.91 -0.64
C ARG A 453 -18.76 11.36 -0.91
N HIS A 454 -18.87 12.65 -1.24
CA HIS A 454 -20.11 13.28 -1.69
C HIS A 454 -19.87 13.89 -3.06
N TYR A 455 -20.85 13.74 -3.95
CA TYR A 455 -20.82 14.30 -5.28
C TYR A 455 -21.76 15.51 -5.38
N TRP A 456 -21.62 16.31 -6.44
CA TRP A 456 -22.48 17.49 -6.64
C TRP A 456 -23.93 17.11 -7.01
N ASP A 457 -24.13 15.99 -7.71
CA ASP A 457 -25.47 15.44 -7.92
C ASP A 457 -25.91 14.66 -6.66
N ASP A 458 -27.02 15.10 -6.05
CA ASP A 458 -27.40 14.87 -4.64
C ASP A 458 -27.92 13.42 -4.35
N THR A 459 -27.78 12.50 -5.32
CA THR A 459 -28.24 11.11 -5.21
C THR A 459 -27.17 10.16 -4.70
N ASP A 460 -25.90 10.43 -4.99
CA ASP A 460 -24.83 9.44 -4.87
C ASP A 460 -23.86 9.85 -3.75
N SER A 461 -23.63 8.95 -2.80
CA SER A 461 -22.64 9.14 -1.74
C SER A 461 -22.01 7.80 -1.39
N VAL A 462 -20.70 7.81 -1.17
CA VAL A 462 -19.94 6.61 -0.83
C VAL A 462 -19.22 6.84 0.48
N THR A 463 -19.64 6.14 1.53
CA THR A 463 -19.03 6.19 2.86
C THR A 463 -18.59 4.80 3.26
N THR A 464 -17.29 4.60 3.46
CA THR A 464 -16.73 3.36 3.99
C THR A 464 -16.00 3.66 5.29
N TYR A 465 -16.24 2.87 6.33
CA TYR A 465 -15.46 2.94 7.56
C TYR A 465 -15.18 1.55 8.11
N GLN A 466 -14.03 1.39 8.75
CA GLN A 466 -13.56 0.13 9.30
C GLN A 466 -12.82 0.37 10.62
N LEU A 467 -13.12 -0.47 11.60
CA LEU A 467 -12.52 -0.53 12.92
C LEU A 467 -11.92 -1.92 13.10
N GLY A 468 -10.64 -2.00 13.44
CA GLY A 468 -9.91 -3.21 13.75
C GLY A 468 -9.37 -3.16 15.17
N TYR A 469 -9.41 -4.29 15.87
CA TYR A 469 -8.72 -4.49 17.13
C TYR A 469 -7.96 -5.81 17.08
N ARG A 470 -6.68 -5.80 17.43
CA ARG A 470 -5.84 -6.99 17.47
C ARG A 470 -5.19 -7.11 18.83
N HIS A 471 -5.16 -8.32 19.37
CA HIS A 471 -4.43 -8.62 20.59
C HIS A 471 -3.74 -9.97 20.47
N ASP A 472 -2.43 -10.00 20.73
CA ASP A 472 -1.63 -11.21 20.75
C ASP A 472 -1.51 -11.71 22.18
N PHE A 473 -2.22 -12.78 22.51
CA PHE A 473 -2.08 -13.50 23.77
C PHE A 473 -0.91 -14.49 23.67
N THR A 474 -0.46 -14.98 24.82
CA THR A 474 0.58 -16.03 24.88
C THR A 474 0.14 -17.35 24.24
N TRP A 475 -1.15 -17.61 24.14
CA TRP A 475 -1.73 -18.85 23.60
C TRP A 475 -2.25 -18.71 22.17
N GLY A 476 -2.26 -17.50 21.59
CA GLY A 476 -2.85 -17.24 20.28
C GLY A 476 -3.17 -15.76 20.07
N ASN A 477 -3.74 -15.42 18.92
CA ASN A 477 -4.08 -14.05 18.57
C ASN A 477 -5.58 -13.89 18.35
N LEU A 478 -6.11 -12.75 18.80
CA LEU A 478 -7.48 -12.31 18.57
C LEU A 478 -7.45 -11.14 17.60
N HIS A 479 -8.25 -11.22 16.55
CA HIS A 479 -8.51 -10.11 15.65
C HIS A 479 -10.02 -9.86 15.56
N LEU A 480 -10.45 -8.65 15.85
CA LEU A 480 -11.83 -8.20 15.73
C LEU A 480 -11.86 -7.11 14.66
N THR A 481 -12.79 -7.17 13.74
CA THR A 481 -13.00 -6.14 12.72
C THR A 481 -14.47 -5.83 12.61
N ALA A 482 -14.82 -4.57 12.47
CA ALA A 482 -16.16 -4.12 12.21
C ALA A 482 -16.10 -2.99 11.19
N GLY A 483 -16.93 -3.03 10.16
CA GLY A 483 -16.97 -1.97 9.17
C GLY A 483 -18.32 -1.89 8.48
N GLN A 484 -18.49 -0.83 7.70
CA GLN A 484 -19.66 -0.62 6.88
C GLN A 484 -19.27 0.12 5.62
N ASP A 485 -19.83 -0.35 4.52
CA ASP A 485 -19.81 0.31 3.22
C ASP A 485 -21.21 0.83 2.93
N VAL A 486 -21.36 2.12 2.72
CA VAL A 486 -22.60 2.77 2.33
C VAL A 486 -22.42 3.30 0.93
N LYS A 487 -23.16 2.74 -0.02
CA LYS A 487 -23.27 3.27 -1.38
C LYS A 487 -24.72 3.61 -1.67
N ASP A 488 -25.00 4.82 -2.11
CA ASP A 488 -26.33 5.29 -2.51
C ASP A 488 -27.39 5.02 -1.43
N LYS A 489 -27.02 5.30 -0.18
CA LYS A 489 -27.84 5.10 1.04
C LYS A 489 -28.18 3.64 1.36
N THR A 490 -27.54 2.67 0.71
CA THR A 490 -27.63 1.25 1.06
C THR A 490 -26.45 0.84 1.95
N PRO A 491 -26.67 0.60 3.25
CA PRO A 491 -25.60 0.18 4.15
C PRO A 491 -25.33 -1.32 4.03
N ASN A 492 -24.06 -1.68 3.95
CA ASN A 492 -23.57 -3.05 4.01
C ASN A 492 -22.57 -3.18 5.17
N SER A 493 -23.03 -3.70 6.30
CA SER A 493 -22.19 -3.90 7.49
C SER A 493 -21.49 -5.25 7.47
N HIS A 494 -20.24 -5.28 7.91
CA HIS A 494 -19.44 -6.49 8.01
C HIS A 494 -18.73 -6.56 9.37
N TYR A 495 -18.79 -7.72 10.03
CA TYR A 495 -18.25 -7.92 11.39
C TYR A 495 -17.53 -9.25 11.53
N MET A 496 -16.24 -9.18 11.84
CA MET A 496 -15.37 -10.33 11.95
C MET A 496 -14.81 -10.48 13.34
N ALA A 497 -14.84 -11.72 13.83
CA ALA A 497 -14.04 -12.11 14.97
C ALA A 497 -13.23 -13.34 14.57
N ARG A 498 -11.90 -13.23 14.58
CA ARG A 498 -10.97 -14.31 14.29
C ARG A 498 -10.10 -14.59 15.51
N VAL A 499 -10.05 -15.86 15.89
CA VAL A 499 -9.13 -16.39 16.88
C VAL A 499 -8.20 -17.34 16.16
N SER A 500 -6.90 -17.19 16.34
CA SER A 500 -5.89 -18.08 15.80
C SER A 500 -5.01 -18.63 16.92
N ILE A 501 -4.89 -19.95 16.98
CA ILE A 501 -4.21 -20.68 18.06
C ILE A 501 -3.14 -21.58 17.43
N PRO A 502 -1.85 -21.35 17.70
CA PRO A 502 -0.81 -22.31 17.33
C PRO A 502 -0.94 -23.57 18.21
N LEU A 503 -1.04 -24.74 17.58
CA LEU A 503 -1.11 -26.04 18.23
C LEU A 503 0.29 -26.56 18.55
N GLY A 504 0.92 -25.98 19.58
CA GLY A 504 2.20 -26.44 20.12
C GLY A 504 3.13 -25.28 20.49
N SER A 505 4.33 -25.62 20.93
CA SER A 505 5.36 -24.66 21.37
C SER A 505 6.57 -24.56 20.44
N GLY A 506 6.55 -25.29 19.31
CA GLY A 506 7.59 -25.27 18.28
C GLY A 506 7.37 -24.19 17.22
N THR A 507 8.38 -23.94 16.40
CA THR A 507 8.29 -23.02 15.26
C THR A 507 7.42 -23.58 14.13
N GLU A 508 7.26 -24.91 14.06
CA GLU A 508 6.43 -25.65 13.10
C GLU A 508 5.25 -26.27 13.85
N THR A 509 4.18 -25.49 14.02
CA THR A 509 2.97 -25.96 14.68
C THR A 509 1.75 -25.67 13.82
N PRO A 510 0.79 -26.61 13.69
CA PRO A 510 -0.46 -26.33 12.99
C PRO A 510 -1.19 -25.17 13.68
N GLY A 511 -1.66 -24.19 12.91
CA GLY A 511 -2.54 -23.14 13.42
C GLY A 511 -4.00 -23.56 13.27
N LEU A 512 -4.79 -23.39 14.33
CA LEU A 512 -6.26 -23.40 14.25
C LEU A 512 -6.76 -21.97 14.16
N GLY A 513 -7.49 -21.64 13.10
CA GLY A 513 -8.25 -20.41 12.97
C GLY A 513 -9.73 -20.66 13.15
N ALA A 514 -10.42 -19.90 13.97
CA ALA A 514 -11.88 -19.81 13.98
C ALA A 514 -12.27 -18.38 13.65
N GLN A 515 -13.21 -18.19 12.73
CA GLN A 515 -13.69 -16.88 12.29
C GLN A 515 -15.22 -16.85 12.23
N TYR A 516 -15.83 -15.75 12.65
CA TYR A 516 -17.25 -15.46 12.42
C TYR A 516 -17.41 -14.26 11.50
N GLN A 517 -18.17 -14.39 10.39
CA GLN A 517 -18.43 -13.31 9.41
C GLN A 517 -19.72 -13.55 8.59
N PRO A 518 -20.90 -13.08 9.03
CA PRO A 518 -22.01 -13.90 9.61
C PRO A 518 -22.06 -15.44 9.38
N ARG A 519 -21.04 -16.07 8.79
CA ARG A 519 -20.79 -17.51 8.76
C ARG A 519 -19.72 -17.85 9.79
N PHE A 520 -19.86 -18.97 10.50
CA PHE A 520 -18.79 -19.47 11.36
C PHE A 520 -17.90 -20.40 10.55
N SER A 521 -16.63 -20.06 10.39
CA SER A 521 -15.63 -20.85 9.69
C SER A 521 -14.53 -21.29 10.64
N THR A 522 -14.06 -22.51 10.45
CA THR A 522 -12.87 -23.03 11.10
C THR A 522 -11.86 -23.39 10.04
N SER A 523 -10.58 -23.21 10.35
CA SER A 523 -9.49 -23.59 9.47
C SER A 523 -8.35 -24.20 10.27
N VAL A 524 -7.67 -25.14 9.64
CA VAL A 524 -6.39 -25.66 10.09
C VAL A 524 -5.36 -25.41 9.01
N SER A 525 -4.19 -24.90 9.38
CA SER A 525 -3.11 -24.64 8.43
C SER A 525 -1.77 -25.02 9.03
N GLU A 526 -0.86 -25.53 8.22
CA GLU A 526 0.50 -25.87 8.64
C GLU A 526 1.49 -25.62 7.50
N GLU A 527 2.76 -25.44 7.86
CA GLU A 527 3.89 -25.38 6.94
C GLU A 527 4.74 -26.64 7.11
N LEU A 528 4.91 -27.40 6.04
CA LEU A 528 5.62 -28.67 6.01
C LEU A 528 6.97 -28.55 5.27
N GLY A 529 7.88 -29.44 5.68
CA GLY A 529 9.21 -29.59 5.10
C GLY A 529 10.26 -28.72 5.79
N PRO A 530 11.55 -29.07 5.69
CA PRO A 530 12.65 -28.36 6.38
C PRO A 530 12.70 -26.87 6.03
N ASN A 531 12.07 -26.50 4.91
CA ASN A 531 12.12 -25.18 4.31
C ASN A 531 10.80 -24.44 4.38
N ARG A 532 9.78 -25.04 5.02
CA ARG A 532 8.39 -24.57 4.98
C ARG A 532 7.91 -24.36 3.54
N GLN A 533 8.39 -25.23 2.66
CA GLN A 533 8.16 -25.12 1.23
C GLN A 533 6.74 -25.53 0.84
N ILE A 534 6.03 -26.29 1.68
CA ILE A 534 4.65 -26.69 1.45
C ILE A 534 3.78 -26.04 2.53
N ARG A 535 2.79 -25.25 2.13
CA ARG A 535 1.74 -24.76 3.03
C ARG A 535 0.45 -25.46 2.65
N TYR A 536 -0.25 -26.03 3.61
CA TYR A 536 -1.62 -26.49 3.39
C TYR A 536 -2.57 -25.77 4.34
N GLN A 537 -3.79 -25.57 3.90
CA GLN A 537 -4.89 -25.05 4.70
C GLN A 537 -6.17 -25.80 4.34
N ALA A 538 -6.92 -26.23 5.33
CA ALA A 538 -8.27 -26.74 5.14
C ALA A 538 -9.23 -25.89 5.96
N ASN A 539 -10.33 -25.45 5.34
CA ASN A 539 -11.39 -24.68 5.99
C ASN A 539 -12.75 -25.37 5.82
N ALA A 540 -13.60 -25.19 6.81
CA ALA A 540 -15.00 -25.58 6.76
C ALA A 540 -15.83 -24.46 7.37
N SER A 541 -16.94 -24.10 6.72
CA SER A 541 -17.84 -23.07 7.19
C SER A 541 -19.25 -23.64 7.42
N VAL A 542 -19.93 -23.09 8.43
CA VAL A 542 -21.33 -23.37 8.73
C VAL A 542 -22.13 -22.07 8.69
N ALA A 543 -23.32 -22.14 8.09
CA ALA A 543 -24.25 -21.03 7.93
C ALA A 543 -25.69 -21.43 8.33
N GLY A 544 -26.57 -20.44 8.48
CA GLY A 544 -28.00 -20.60 8.83
C GLY A 544 -28.36 -20.02 10.20
N GLU A 545 -29.66 -19.74 10.44
CA GLU A 545 -30.17 -19.10 11.68
C GLU A 545 -29.77 -19.81 12.97
N GLN A 546 -29.48 -21.11 12.91
CA GLN A 546 -29.03 -21.95 14.03
C GLN A 546 -27.53 -22.34 13.96
N GLY A 547 -26.81 -21.96 12.89
CA GLY A 547 -25.39 -22.27 12.72
C GLY A 547 -25.05 -23.75 12.51
N THR A 548 -26.01 -24.56 12.06
CA THR A 548 -25.88 -26.04 12.00
C THR A 548 -25.73 -26.61 10.59
N THR A 549 -25.90 -25.82 9.53
CA THR A 549 -25.77 -26.33 8.15
C THR A 549 -24.38 -26.04 7.61
N LEU A 550 -23.66 -27.10 7.20
CA LEU A 550 -22.41 -26.97 6.45
C LEU A 550 -22.70 -26.17 5.17
N ASP A 551 -21.96 -25.08 4.97
CA ASP A 551 -22.16 -24.16 3.85
C ASP A 551 -21.10 -24.37 2.78
N ASP A 552 -19.83 -24.31 3.18
CA ASP A 552 -18.68 -24.58 2.32
C ASP A 552 -17.58 -25.37 3.04
N TYR A 553 -16.73 -26.01 2.24
CA TYR A 553 -15.43 -26.47 2.67
C TYR A 553 -14.44 -26.27 1.54
N ALA A 554 -13.23 -25.83 1.88
CA ALA A 554 -12.16 -25.68 0.91
C ALA A 554 -10.84 -26.19 1.46
N THR A 555 -9.96 -26.56 0.54
CA THR A 555 -8.61 -27.02 0.82
C THR A 555 -7.66 -26.34 -0.13
N ASN A 556 -6.67 -25.66 0.42
CA ASN A 556 -5.61 -24.98 -0.29
C ASN A 556 -4.27 -25.68 -0.03
N LEU A 557 -3.48 -25.87 -1.08
CA LEU A 557 -2.12 -26.37 -1.04
C LEU A 557 -1.23 -25.43 -1.86
N GLN A 558 -0.20 -24.89 -1.24
CA GLN A 558 0.84 -24.12 -1.91
C GLN A 558 2.18 -24.83 -1.76
N TRP A 559 2.91 -24.97 -2.85
CA TRP A 559 4.22 -25.59 -2.89
C TRP A 559 5.23 -24.66 -3.57
N LYS A 560 6.13 -24.11 -2.76
CA LYS A 560 7.27 -23.29 -3.18
C LYS A 560 8.44 -24.18 -3.58
N THR A 561 8.60 -24.42 -4.87
CA THR A 561 9.78 -25.11 -5.40
C THR A 561 10.93 -24.12 -5.63
N PRO A 562 12.18 -24.58 -5.83
CA PRO A 562 13.27 -23.70 -6.25
C PRO A 562 13.01 -22.96 -7.57
N ALA A 563 12.14 -23.48 -8.43
CA ALA A 563 11.85 -22.92 -9.75
C ALA A 563 10.59 -22.05 -9.82
N THR A 564 9.55 -22.40 -9.06
CA THR A 564 8.21 -21.79 -9.17
C THR A 564 7.40 -22.01 -7.90
N LEU A 565 6.47 -21.10 -7.61
CA LEU A 565 5.40 -21.31 -6.65
C LEU A 565 4.21 -21.95 -7.37
N PHE A 566 3.73 -23.06 -6.85
CA PHE A 566 2.56 -23.77 -7.36
C PHE A 566 1.46 -23.75 -6.31
N GLY A 567 0.22 -23.46 -6.71
CA GLY A 567 -0.95 -23.45 -5.85
C GLY A 567 -2.05 -24.34 -6.42
N ILE A 568 -2.73 -25.07 -5.57
CA ILE A 568 -4.01 -25.72 -5.86
C ILE A 568 -4.98 -25.32 -4.76
N ASP A 569 -6.20 -25.01 -5.14
CA ASP A 569 -7.31 -24.79 -4.23
C ASP A 569 -8.54 -25.55 -4.74
N VAL A 570 -9.21 -26.26 -3.85
CA VAL A 570 -10.43 -27.00 -4.15
C VAL A 570 -11.47 -26.62 -3.13
N SER A 571 -12.59 -26.12 -3.59
CA SER A 571 -13.68 -25.66 -2.76
C SER A 571 -14.99 -26.31 -3.20
N ARG A 572 -15.86 -26.56 -2.24
CA ARG A 572 -17.23 -26.98 -2.51
C ARG A 572 -18.19 -26.16 -1.68
N GLU A 573 -19.18 -25.63 -2.37
CA GLU A 573 -20.30 -24.92 -1.80
C GLU A 573 -21.62 -25.61 -2.21
N LYS A 574 -22.75 -25.08 -1.73
CA LYS A 574 -24.08 -25.45 -2.25
C LYS A 574 -24.23 -25.20 -3.74
N SER A 575 -23.53 -24.18 -4.25
CA SER A 575 -23.55 -23.74 -5.64
C SER A 575 -22.71 -24.63 -6.57
N GLY A 576 -21.83 -25.48 -6.07
CA GLY A 576 -20.97 -26.28 -6.94
C GLY A 576 -19.64 -26.68 -6.31
N VAL A 577 -18.75 -27.21 -7.15
CA VAL A 577 -17.35 -27.47 -6.79
C VAL A 577 -16.47 -26.62 -7.69
N ARG A 578 -15.49 -25.91 -7.13
CA ARG A 578 -14.47 -25.19 -7.91
C ARG A 578 -13.09 -25.81 -7.69
N TYR A 579 -12.33 -25.84 -8.77
CA TYR A 579 -10.95 -26.28 -8.82
C TYR A 579 -10.11 -25.12 -9.35
N ASN A 580 -9.23 -24.62 -8.50
CA ASN A 580 -8.34 -23.52 -8.77
C ASN A 580 -6.91 -24.05 -8.80
N SER A 581 -6.11 -23.60 -9.76
CA SER A 581 -4.67 -23.79 -9.69
C SER A 581 -3.94 -22.55 -10.14
N SER A 582 -2.77 -22.31 -9.54
CA SER A 582 -1.95 -21.15 -9.81
C SER A 582 -0.48 -21.54 -9.95
N LEU A 583 0.23 -20.79 -10.79
CA LEU A 583 1.64 -20.95 -11.03
C LEU A 583 2.28 -19.57 -11.13
N SER A 584 3.22 -19.25 -10.25
CA SER A 584 3.90 -17.96 -10.28
C SER A 584 5.40 -18.07 -10.04
N GLY A 585 6.17 -17.18 -10.66
CA GLY A 585 7.62 -17.20 -10.60
C GLY A 585 8.28 -16.25 -11.58
N THR A 586 9.59 -16.38 -11.72
CA THR A 586 10.43 -15.62 -12.64
C THR A 586 11.40 -16.56 -13.36
N LEU A 587 11.42 -16.48 -14.68
CA LEU A 587 12.46 -17.03 -15.54
C LEU A 587 13.46 -15.92 -15.87
N LEU A 588 14.70 -16.07 -15.45
CA LEU A 588 15.81 -15.16 -15.73
C LEU A 588 16.75 -15.80 -16.76
N ALA A 589 17.04 -15.06 -17.83
CA ALA A 589 18.03 -15.41 -18.85
C ALA A 589 19.20 -14.41 -18.80
N HIS A 590 20.40 -14.92 -18.59
CA HIS A 590 21.61 -14.11 -18.55
C HIS A 590 22.80 -14.84 -19.20
N SER A 591 23.97 -14.20 -19.25
CA SER A 591 25.18 -14.77 -19.87
C SER A 591 25.64 -16.11 -19.26
N GLY A 592 25.20 -16.43 -18.04
CA GLY A 592 25.52 -17.69 -17.36
C GLY A 592 24.51 -18.81 -17.58
N GLY A 593 23.35 -18.54 -18.18
CA GLY A 593 22.31 -19.53 -18.43
C GLY A 593 20.89 -19.05 -18.12
N LEU A 594 20.02 -20.02 -17.89
CA LEU A 594 18.62 -19.82 -17.49
C LEU A 594 18.44 -20.21 -16.03
N VAL A 595 17.79 -19.34 -15.26
CA VAL A 595 17.49 -19.55 -13.84
C VAL A 595 15.98 -19.36 -13.64
N LEU A 596 15.36 -20.32 -12.96
CA LEU A 596 13.96 -20.23 -12.54
C LEU A 596 13.92 -19.90 -11.05
N SER A 597 12.94 -19.11 -10.63
CA SER A 597 12.74 -18.76 -9.23
C SER A 597 11.26 -18.60 -8.91
N PRO A 598 10.79 -19.03 -7.73
CA PRO A 598 9.45 -18.70 -7.25
C PRO A 598 9.28 -17.21 -6.92
N ASN A 599 10.38 -16.46 -6.79
CA ASN A 599 10.33 -15.06 -6.38
C ASN A 599 10.14 -14.14 -7.59
N ARG A 600 9.28 -13.13 -7.44
CA ARG A 600 9.02 -12.08 -8.44
C ARG A 600 9.59 -10.74 -7.95
N GLY A 601 9.95 -9.86 -8.87
CA GLY A 601 10.43 -8.51 -8.55
C GLY A 601 11.00 -7.80 -9.78
N ASP A 602 11.57 -6.61 -9.59
CA ASP A 602 12.20 -5.85 -10.68
C ASP A 602 13.71 -5.64 -10.44
N THR A 603 14.08 -5.25 -9.21
CA THR A 603 15.49 -5.15 -8.80
C THR A 603 15.89 -6.42 -8.06
N MET A 604 16.86 -7.14 -8.60
CA MET A 604 17.18 -8.51 -8.21
C MET A 604 18.69 -8.72 -8.04
N VAL A 605 19.05 -9.70 -7.21
CA VAL A 605 20.40 -10.25 -7.17
C VAL A 605 20.34 -11.76 -7.36
N LEU A 606 21.16 -12.24 -8.31
CA LEU A 606 21.44 -13.63 -8.55
C LEU A 606 22.67 -14.02 -7.75
N VAL A 607 22.50 -14.97 -6.83
CA VAL A 607 23.57 -15.52 -6.00
C VAL A 607 23.91 -16.91 -6.53
N LYS A 608 25.14 -17.10 -7.00
CA LYS A 608 25.60 -18.42 -7.47
C LYS A 608 26.15 -19.24 -6.30
N PRO A 609 25.70 -20.47 -6.05
CA PRO A 609 26.16 -21.25 -4.90
C PRO A 609 27.68 -21.43 -4.92
N ALA A 610 28.31 -21.33 -3.76
CA ALA A 610 29.68 -21.80 -3.60
C ALA A 610 29.73 -23.32 -3.81
N LYS A 611 30.81 -23.82 -4.40
CA LYS A 611 31.08 -25.26 -4.45
C LYS A 611 31.48 -25.72 -3.05
N LEU A 612 30.51 -25.93 -2.17
CA LEU A 612 30.76 -26.45 -0.84
C LEU A 612 30.02 -27.77 -0.63
N ASP A 613 30.80 -28.79 -0.25
CA ASP A 613 30.31 -30.09 0.17
C ASP A 613 29.68 -29.97 1.58
N THR A 614 28.53 -30.64 1.77
CA THR A 614 27.83 -30.95 3.04
C THR A 614 26.90 -29.90 3.68
N GLY A 615 25.65 -30.31 3.99
CA GLY A 615 24.65 -29.58 4.83
C GLY A 615 24.66 -30.03 6.31
N PRO A 616 23.59 -29.85 7.14
CA PRO A 616 22.40 -28.99 7.04
C PRO A 616 22.23 -27.94 8.20
N SER A 617 21.37 -26.95 7.92
CA SER A 617 20.49 -26.14 8.82
C SER A 617 21.05 -25.19 9.91
N GLY A 618 20.75 -23.89 9.78
CA GLY A 618 20.83 -22.91 10.89
C GLY A 618 20.38 -21.47 10.57
N PHE A 619 19.07 -21.20 10.59
CA PHE A 619 18.46 -19.85 10.67
C PHE A 619 18.71 -18.83 9.53
N SER A 620 17.85 -18.86 8.51
CA SER A 620 17.15 -17.66 8.00
C SER A 620 16.00 -18.06 7.06
N TYR A 621 14.78 -17.79 7.51
CA TYR A 621 13.55 -17.99 6.74
C TYR A 621 13.67 -17.29 5.37
N ASN A 622 13.33 -18.00 4.29
CA ASN A 622 13.41 -17.64 2.86
C ASN A 622 14.72 -17.83 2.07
N ARG A 623 15.75 -18.49 2.60
CA ARG A 623 16.96 -18.79 1.81
C ARG A 623 17.33 -20.26 1.82
N TYR A 624 17.11 -20.91 0.67
CA TYR A 624 17.69 -22.22 0.37
C TYR A 624 18.72 -22.13 -0.72
N ILE A 625 19.90 -21.59 -0.38
CA ILE A 625 21.10 -21.84 -1.18
C ILE A 625 21.38 -23.33 -1.05
N SER A 626 20.77 -24.12 -1.93
CA SER A 626 21.24 -25.45 -2.23
C SER A 626 22.58 -25.29 -2.94
N THR A 627 23.56 -26.10 -2.56
CA THR A 627 24.88 -26.21 -3.16
C THR A 627 24.87 -26.62 -4.65
N ALA A 628 23.68 -26.74 -5.26
CA ALA A 628 23.47 -27.22 -6.63
C ALA A 628 22.69 -26.26 -7.55
N SER A 629 22.16 -25.12 -7.10
CA SER A 629 21.37 -24.23 -7.98
C SER A 629 21.45 -22.74 -7.64
N ASP A 630 21.54 -21.90 -8.68
CA ASP A 630 21.50 -20.44 -8.60
C ASP A 630 20.23 -19.92 -7.89
N GLN A 631 20.39 -18.88 -7.07
CA GLN A 631 19.29 -18.28 -6.31
C GLN A 631 19.00 -16.84 -6.74
N LEU A 632 17.75 -16.56 -7.07
CA LEU A 632 17.27 -15.21 -7.34
C LEU A 632 16.62 -14.61 -6.09
N VAL A 633 17.26 -13.58 -5.53
CA VAL A 633 16.72 -12.75 -4.46
C VAL A 633 16.11 -11.51 -5.09
N THR A 634 14.84 -11.23 -4.77
CA THR A 634 14.09 -10.09 -5.28
C THR A 634 13.79 -9.10 -4.15
N GLY A 635 13.19 -7.94 -4.49
CA GLY A 635 12.78 -6.95 -3.49
C GLY A 635 13.91 -6.06 -2.98
N LEU A 636 15.02 -5.95 -3.73
CA LEU A 636 16.11 -5.04 -3.36
C LEU A 636 15.67 -3.59 -3.47
N SER A 637 16.07 -2.78 -2.49
CA SER A 637 15.83 -1.34 -2.50
C SER A 637 16.81 -0.63 -3.45
N PRO A 638 16.32 0.02 -4.54
CA PRO A 638 17.18 0.75 -5.45
C PRO A 638 17.91 1.91 -4.77
N TYR A 639 19.15 2.13 -5.19
CA TYR A 639 20.06 3.19 -4.73
C TYR A 639 20.37 3.17 -3.23
N GLN A 640 20.09 2.05 -2.57
CA GLN A 640 20.39 1.82 -1.15
C GLN A 640 21.31 0.62 -1.00
N SER A 641 22.13 0.57 0.05
CA SER A 641 22.88 -0.66 0.32
C SER A 641 21.91 -1.75 0.80
N ASN A 642 21.92 -2.87 0.08
CA ASN A 642 21.20 -4.06 0.43
C ASN A 642 22.26 -5.04 0.91
N SER A 643 22.18 -5.42 2.18
CA SER A 643 23.08 -6.40 2.75
C SER A 643 22.55 -7.78 2.40
N VAL A 644 23.32 -8.51 1.60
CA VAL A 644 23.03 -9.88 1.20
C VAL A 644 23.87 -10.77 2.11
N PRO A 645 23.27 -11.49 3.07
CA PRO A 645 24.03 -12.47 3.84
C PRO A 645 24.47 -13.65 2.95
N PHE A 646 25.56 -14.30 3.29
CA PHE A 646 25.96 -15.60 2.75
C PHE A 646 26.37 -16.47 3.93
N GLU A 647 25.92 -17.71 3.90
CA GLU A 647 26.38 -18.71 4.84
C GLU A 647 27.47 -19.51 4.13
N THR A 648 28.67 -19.45 4.66
CA THR A 648 29.80 -20.23 4.16
C THR A 648 30.20 -21.22 5.23
N SER A 649 30.10 -22.51 4.94
CA SER A 649 30.69 -23.55 5.77
C SER A 649 32.12 -23.77 5.29
N ALA A 650 33.11 -23.52 6.13
CA ALA A 650 34.48 -23.95 5.88
C ALA A 650 34.94 -24.77 7.10
N GLU A 651 35.41 -26.00 6.85
CA GLU A 651 36.03 -26.85 7.88
C GLU A 651 35.19 -27.08 9.15
N GLY A 652 33.86 -27.24 9.00
CA GLY A 652 32.97 -27.51 10.14
C GLY A 652 32.63 -26.30 11.02
N SER A 653 33.09 -25.10 10.63
CA SER A 653 32.66 -23.83 11.20
C SER A 653 31.65 -23.15 10.27
N TRP A 654 30.56 -22.63 10.84
CA TRP A 654 29.57 -21.83 10.14
C TRP A 654 29.94 -20.36 10.31
N ASP A 655 30.19 -19.65 9.20
CA ASP A 655 30.38 -18.20 9.21
C ASP A 655 29.32 -17.52 8.34
N ILE A 656 28.81 -16.39 8.82
CA ILE A 656 27.83 -15.56 8.10
C ILE A 656 28.58 -14.34 7.57
N SER A 657 28.97 -14.41 6.31
CA SER A 657 29.52 -13.25 5.61
C SER A 657 28.39 -12.38 5.05
N ARG A 658 28.67 -11.09 4.82
CA ARG A 658 27.70 -10.15 4.23
C ARG A 658 28.34 -9.35 3.13
N GLN A 659 27.64 -9.20 2.02
CA GLN A 659 28.03 -8.29 0.93
C GLN A 659 26.98 -7.21 0.76
N ASP A 660 27.43 -5.97 0.82
CA ASP A 660 26.58 -4.82 0.57
C ASP A 660 26.60 -4.46 -0.91
N ILE A 661 25.41 -4.44 -1.53
CA ILE A 661 25.24 -4.04 -2.93
C ILE A 661 24.33 -2.82 -3.02
N ILE A 662 24.64 -1.89 -3.91
CA ILE A 662 23.83 -0.69 -4.16
C ILE A 662 23.31 -0.75 -5.60
N PRO A 663 22.17 -1.43 -5.86
CA PRO A 663 21.63 -1.57 -7.21
C PRO A 663 21.03 -0.26 -7.72
N THR A 664 21.18 0.03 -9.01
CA THR A 664 20.28 0.99 -9.69
C THR A 664 18.87 0.40 -9.82
N ARG A 665 17.85 1.23 -10.07
CA ARG A 665 16.48 0.73 -10.31
C ARG A 665 16.45 -0.31 -11.45
N GLY A 666 15.74 -1.40 -11.20
CA GLY A 666 15.59 -2.53 -12.14
C GLY A 666 16.89 -3.27 -12.46
N ALA A 667 17.97 -3.06 -11.69
CA ALA A 667 19.23 -3.76 -11.89
C ALA A 667 19.09 -5.25 -11.55
N ILE A 668 19.80 -6.08 -12.32
CA ILE A 668 19.99 -7.50 -12.05
C ILE A 668 21.47 -7.69 -11.78
N ILE A 669 21.84 -7.93 -10.53
CA ILE A 669 23.23 -8.09 -10.11
C ILE A 669 23.53 -9.58 -10.02
N VAL A 670 24.70 -10.00 -10.49
CA VAL A 670 25.21 -11.35 -10.23
C VAL A 670 26.31 -11.24 -9.19
N ILE A 671 26.25 -12.09 -8.18
CA ILE A 671 27.32 -12.30 -7.23
C ILE A 671 27.86 -13.70 -7.48
N ASP A 672 29.10 -13.73 -7.96
CA ASP A 672 29.87 -14.95 -8.18
C ASP A 672 30.58 -15.37 -6.88
N GLU A 673 30.96 -16.65 -6.79
CA GLU A 673 31.61 -17.24 -5.61
C GLU A 673 32.91 -16.53 -5.21
N ASP A 674 33.68 -16.05 -6.18
CA ASP A 674 34.94 -15.32 -5.97
C ASP A 674 34.75 -13.94 -5.34
N GLN A 675 33.51 -13.44 -5.31
CA GLN A 675 33.14 -12.17 -4.70
C GLN A 675 32.64 -12.31 -3.27
N TYR A 676 32.59 -13.54 -2.75
CA TYR A 676 32.22 -13.78 -1.35
C TYR A 676 33.27 -13.20 -0.42
N PRO A 677 32.88 -12.48 0.64
CA PRO A 677 33.84 -11.92 1.59
C PRO A 677 34.68 -13.06 2.17
N SER A 678 36.01 -13.00 1.98
CA SER A 678 36.92 -13.91 2.66
C SER A 678 36.79 -13.70 4.16
N THR A 679 36.60 -14.79 4.92
CA THR A 679 36.55 -14.82 6.38
C THR A 679 37.61 -13.87 6.97
N SER A 680 37.19 -12.80 7.65
CA SER A 680 38.10 -12.12 8.58
C SER A 680 38.25 -13.06 9.77
N THR A 681 39.31 -13.85 9.80
CA THR A 681 39.74 -14.53 11.02
C THR A 681 40.01 -13.46 12.07
N ILE A 682 39.02 -13.15 12.92
CA ILE A 682 39.29 -12.57 14.22
C ILE A 682 39.96 -13.69 15.00
N GLY A 683 41.29 -13.69 14.99
CA GLY A 683 42.09 -14.63 15.77
C GLY A 683 41.86 -14.38 17.26
N VAL A 684 40.84 -15.02 17.83
CA VAL A 684 40.69 -15.11 19.28
C VAL A 684 41.73 -16.11 19.76
N TYR A 685 42.91 -15.60 20.14
CA TYR A 685 43.89 -16.36 20.89
C TYR A 685 43.30 -16.70 22.27
N HIS A 686 42.70 -17.89 22.40
CA HIS A 686 42.48 -18.49 23.71
C HIS A 686 43.80 -19.06 24.22
N GLN A 687 44.57 -18.23 24.94
CA GLN A 687 45.58 -18.74 25.88
C GLN A 687 44.82 -19.30 27.09
N LEU A 688 44.49 -20.59 27.04
CA LEU A 688 44.16 -21.35 28.26
C LEU A 688 45.48 -21.76 28.90
N SER A 689 45.80 -21.07 29.99
CA SER A 689 46.89 -21.41 30.90
C SER A 689 46.68 -22.80 31.50
N HIS A 690 47.76 -23.58 31.48
CA HIS A 690 47.99 -24.79 32.26
C HIS A 690 47.78 -24.60 33.78
N GLU A 691 47.69 -25.75 34.46
CA GLU A 691 47.58 -26.00 35.92
C GLU A 691 46.12 -26.13 36.38
N THR A 692 45.64 -27.30 36.83
CA THR A 692 46.24 -28.23 37.81
C THR A 692 45.82 -29.68 37.55
N GLU A 693 46.80 -30.59 37.52
CA GLU A 693 46.58 -32.01 37.77
C GLU A 693 46.33 -32.22 39.27
N GLU A 694 45.29 -32.98 39.63
CA GLU A 694 45.13 -33.56 40.96
C GLU A 694 45.00 -35.09 40.78
N PRO A 695 45.75 -35.92 41.53
CA PRO A 695 45.90 -37.34 41.22
C PRO A 695 44.82 -38.20 41.88
N GLN A 696 44.31 -39.19 41.13
CA GLN A 696 43.49 -40.27 41.65
C GLN A 696 44.31 -41.16 42.61
N ALA A 697 43.76 -41.40 43.82
CA ALA A 697 44.28 -42.38 44.76
C ALA A 697 43.20 -43.41 45.12
N HIS A 698 43.52 -44.69 44.91
CA HIS A 698 42.97 -45.89 45.56
C HIS A 698 43.93 -47.07 45.26
N PRO A 699 43.95 -48.17 46.04
CA PRO A 699 43.67 -48.38 47.47
C PRO A 699 44.73 -49.31 48.16
N GLU A 700 44.46 -49.70 49.42
CA GLU A 700 45.07 -50.81 50.23
C GLU A 700 46.53 -50.69 50.74
N GLN A 701 46.73 -50.43 52.04
CA GLN A 701 46.90 -51.42 53.14
C GLN A 701 47.00 -50.70 54.49
#